data_AF-A0A534Z588-F1
#
_entry.id   AF-A0A534Z588-F1
#
_cell.length_a   1.000
_cell.length_b   1.000
_cell.length_c   1.000
_cell.angle_alpha   90.00
_cell.angle_beta   90.00
_cell.angle_gamma   90.00
#
_symmetry.space_group_name_H-M   'P 1'
#
loop_
_entity.id
_entity.type
_entity.pdbx_description
1 polymer ?
#
loop_
_entity_poly.entity_id
_entity_poly.type
_entity_poly.pdbx_seq_one_letter_code
_entity_poly.pdbx_strand_id
1 'polypeptide(L)'
;MTPPTPDGAQPGRRRARAPGRLTGLVLLAAALAAPPARALTVTRGPLIQNPDALTSTMTIEWWTDAAGDSTVEYGPTPALGFTATVPQAGSCEVGSVGTCHIVPLSGLFPGTRYYYRLRTNGVVVQDTGPSGPSFTTLRQPLDPTDLFFTVIGDWGGGTTEEQQVANLQDAADPQITVTVGDNAYEFGTQTEWDSNALPYYRNPFRRIPFFPALGNHDLYAVGNASWANSAEIKTFLEPRNGTQPERFYSFDHGDAHFTVLDSNSCCDATQRSWLETDLATTTRKWKFVFFHHTPYSCASGFFSNGSNIAVRTSWGPLFEQYGVDIVFDGHDHLYERSSYVDDFHVDGSGGSDGLGTYYVMTGGGGKSLDSAAALTNGVPTVNGSACYWLASGCSGTSSEPWCSFARFHYVAVRISLDATLTLEAIDNGNNIFDSFSITKLPPTTTTTTSSTTTTTSTTTTSTSTTTTSTTTTTTTTTTTSTSTTGPTSTTSSTTSTTTTTATTTTSTTTTTTTTTTTPAPPTTTTTTTTTLPPSTSTTVTTTTTTSTTSSTTTTTTTASTTTTSTTTTTLPPCPDADGDGVCDASDNCPADPNPDQQDADGDGVGDACDPCTNGVAVTTAKVTVAKLATPGGDDRLRFRGRLDLPFPFSPPLDPTTKGVRILLDDSTGGRVLDATIPGGGYDYATQTGWKMNASHTKWTYTNGLGGIRGIVRVTVRASSSVPGQVDFSVTGRNGSYPVPRSNIPVTAAFALDSLAGQCGAATFPGPPPAPSCRFNSTGSTLSCK
;
A
#
# COMPACT_ATOMS: atom_id res chain seq x y z
N MET A 1 46.11 -74.49 30.39
CA MET A 1 45.75 -73.16 29.86
C MET A 1 46.82 -72.74 28.87
N THR A 2 46.41 -72.04 27.81
CA THR A 2 47.17 -71.59 26.63
C THR A 2 47.71 -72.66 25.69
N PRO A 3 47.51 -72.46 24.37
CA PRO A 3 48.50 -72.88 23.39
C PRO A 3 49.00 -71.72 22.51
N PRO A 4 50.14 -71.92 21.83
CA PRO A 4 50.98 -70.88 21.26
C PRO A 4 50.88 -70.75 19.72
N THR A 5 51.61 -69.75 19.23
CA THR A 5 51.81 -69.25 17.85
C THR A 5 52.79 -70.14 17.02
N PRO A 6 53.33 -69.68 15.86
CA PRO A 6 52.88 -70.01 14.50
C PRO A 6 54.01 -70.62 13.62
N ASP A 7 53.71 -71.01 12.39
CA ASP A 7 54.69 -71.19 11.29
C ASP A 7 53.91 -71.15 9.98
N GLY A 8 54.40 -70.66 8.83
CA GLY A 8 55.78 -70.45 8.41
C GLY A 8 55.79 -70.59 6.88
N ALA A 9 56.02 -69.48 6.20
CA ALA A 9 55.85 -69.19 4.78
C ALA A 9 56.91 -69.79 3.81
N GLN A 10 56.48 -70.02 2.54
CA GLN A 10 57.20 -69.79 1.23
C GLN A 10 58.18 -70.87 0.68
N PRO A 11 58.61 -70.85 -0.63
CA PRO A 11 58.20 -70.07 -1.83
C PRO A 11 58.09 -70.86 -3.18
N GLY A 12 57.64 -70.21 -4.27
CA GLY A 12 58.45 -70.16 -5.51
C GLY A 12 58.04 -70.93 -6.80
N ARG A 13 57.27 -70.24 -7.67
CA ARG A 13 57.35 -70.11 -9.16
C ARG A 13 57.43 -71.36 -10.09
N ARG A 14 56.47 -71.43 -11.05
CA ARG A 14 56.71 -71.41 -12.52
C ARG A 14 55.42 -71.14 -13.32
N ARG A 15 55.60 -70.48 -14.47
CA ARG A 15 54.61 -69.77 -15.30
C ARG A 15 53.73 -70.68 -16.19
N ALA A 16 52.50 -70.20 -16.40
CA ALA A 16 51.71 -70.16 -17.62
C ALA A 16 51.30 -71.46 -18.35
N ARG A 17 49.99 -71.74 -18.32
CA ARG A 17 49.13 -71.92 -19.51
C ARG A 17 47.65 -72.01 -19.09
N ALA A 18 46.80 -71.15 -19.65
CA ALA A 18 45.34 -71.21 -19.57
C ALA A 18 44.78 -72.09 -20.73
N PRO A 19 43.45 -72.25 -20.88
CA PRO A 19 42.31 -72.19 -19.94
C PRO A 19 41.68 -73.61 -19.84
N GLY A 20 40.67 -73.97 -19.04
CA GLY A 20 39.58 -73.27 -18.39
C GLY A 20 38.39 -74.24 -18.43
N ARG A 21 37.88 -74.62 -17.25
CA ARG A 21 36.53 -75.16 -16.95
C ARG A 21 36.61 -75.88 -15.61
N LEU A 22 35.97 -75.35 -14.58
CA LEU A 22 35.29 -76.15 -13.56
C LEU A 22 34.38 -75.22 -12.73
N THR A 23 33.09 -75.34 -13.02
CA THR A 23 31.95 -75.34 -12.10
C THR A 23 32.24 -74.92 -10.65
N GLY A 24 31.93 -73.66 -10.34
CA GLY A 24 31.66 -73.18 -8.99
C GLY A 24 30.15 -73.04 -8.78
N LEU A 25 29.67 -73.47 -7.62
CA LEU A 25 28.31 -73.22 -7.12
C LEU A 25 27.95 -71.73 -7.29
N VAL A 26 26.94 -71.43 -8.11
CA VAL A 26 26.33 -70.10 -8.14
C VAL A 26 25.28 -70.07 -7.04
N LEU A 27 25.56 -69.38 -5.94
CA LEU A 27 24.52 -68.81 -5.09
C LEU A 27 23.77 -67.79 -5.96
N LEU A 28 22.57 -68.15 -6.40
CA LEU A 28 21.65 -67.23 -7.04
C LEU A 28 21.20 -66.23 -5.97
N ALA A 29 21.96 -65.14 -5.79
CA ALA A 29 21.43 -63.96 -5.13
C ALA A 29 20.31 -63.44 -6.03
N ALA A 30 19.08 -63.83 -5.74
CA ALA A 30 17.91 -63.16 -6.26
C ALA A 30 18.04 -61.70 -5.80
N ALA A 31 18.49 -60.83 -6.69
CA ALA A 31 18.32 -59.41 -6.52
C ALA A 31 16.81 -59.18 -6.43
N LEU A 32 16.30 -59.09 -5.20
CA LEU A 32 15.02 -58.45 -4.96
C LEU A 32 15.17 -57.04 -5.51
N ALA A 33 14.70 -56.85 -6.74
CA ALA A 33 14.45 -55.51 -7.25
C ALA A 33 13.55 -54.84 -6.22
N ALA A 34 14.10 -53.83 -5.53
CA ALA A 34 13.28 -52.98 -4.69
C ALA A 34 12.08 -52.53 -5.55
N PRO A 35 10.84 -52.63 -5.05
CA PRO A 35 9.71 -52.09 -5.79
C PRO A 35 10.03 -50.63 -6.15
N PRO A 36 9.65 -50.16 -7.36
CA PRO A 36 9.90 -48.78 -7.74
C PRO A 36 9.35 -47.87 -6.63
N ALA A 37 10.21 -46.96 -6.14
CA ALA A 37 9.78 -45.99 -5.15
C ALA A 37 8.54 -45.27 -5.67
N ARG A 38 7.44 -45.33 -4.93
CA ARG A 38 6.18 -44.69 -5.30
C ARG A 38 6.44 -43.19 -5.51
N ALA A 39 5.96 -42.64 -6.63
CA ALA A 39 6.07 -41.22 -6.88
C ALA A 39 5.29 -40.45 -5.80
N LEU A 40 5.94 -39.44 -5.21
CA LEU A 40 5.30 -38.54 -4.26
C LEU A 40 4.25 -37.70 -4.98
N THR A 41 3.06 -37.59 -4.39
CA THR A 41 1.90 -36.94 -5.03
C THR A 41 1.36 -35.82 -4.15
N VAL A 42 0.90 -34.74 -4.79
CA VAL A 42 0.11 -33.70 -4.11
C VAL A 42 -1.29 -34.26 -3.85
N THR A 43 -1.70 -34.28 -2.60
CA THR A 43 -3.00 -34.79 -2.13
C THR A 43 -4.02 -33.67 -1.94
N ARG A 44 -3.56 -32.45 -1.64
CA ARG A 44 -4.39 -31.23 -1.57
C ARG A 44 -3.60 -30.01 -2.02
N GLY A 45 -4.31 -29.04 -2.61
CA GLY A 45 -3.73 -27.76 -3.04
C GLY A 45 -2.92 -27.85 -4.34
N PRO A 46 -1.99 -26.91 -4.57
CA PRO A 46 -1.58 -25.84 -3.65
C PRO A 46 -2.62 -24.74 -3.51
N LEU A 47 -2.60 -24.08 -2.36
CA LEU A 47 -3.31 -22.85 -2.06
C LEU A 47 -2.29 -21.70 -2.05
N ILE A 48 -2.58 -20.65 -2.81
CA ILE A 48 -1.83 -19.40 -2.81
C ILE A 48 -2.50 -18.44 -1.83
N GLN A 49 -1.75 -17.89 -0.89
CA GLN A 49 -2.30 -17.16 0.24
C GLN A 49 -1.40 -16.00 0.64
N ASN A 50 -1.96 -14.91 1.17
CA ASN A 50 -1.17 -13.75 1.59
C ASN A 50 -1.52 -13.32 3.03
N PRO A 51 -1.09 -14.10 4.04
CA PRO A 51 -1.46 -13.84 5.43
C PRO A 51 -0.84 -12.56 6.00
N ASP A 52 0.19 -12.01 5.37
CA ASP A 52 0.75 -10.74 5.81
C ASP A 52 0.04 -9.54 5.15
N ALA A 53 -0.83 -9.79 4.16
CA ALA A 53 -1.45 -8.76 3.32
C ALA A 53 -0.45 -7.77 2.70
N LEU A 54 0.81 -8.19 2.53
CA LEU A 54 1.86 -7.34 1.98
C LEU A 54 2.03 -7.56 0.48
N THR A 55 2.43 -6.51 -0.21
CA THR A 55 2.72 -6.53 -1.65
C THR A 55 4.00 -7.29 -2.01
N SER A 56 4.83 -7.60 -1.02
CA SER A 56 6.14 -8.22 -1.18
C SER A 56 6.22 -9.64 -0.62
N THR A 57 5.10 -10.22 -0.18
CA THR A 57 5.05 -11.56 0.37
C THR A 57 3.97 -12.41 -0.30
N MET A 58 4.14 -13.72 -0.21
CA MET A 58 3.15 -14.72 -0.61
C MET A 58 3.47 -16.01 0.13
N THR A 59 2.47 -16.78 0.52
CA THR A 59 2.63 -18.11 1.12
C THR A 59 2.01 -19.15 0.19
N ILE A 60 2.74 -20.25 -0.02
CA ILE A 60 2.22 -21.40 -0.76
C ILE A 60 2.06 -22.56 0.20
N GLU A 61 0.84 -23.08 0.29
CA GLU A 61 0.50 -24.24 1.11
C GLU A 61 0.06 -25.41 0.25
N TRP A 62 0.57 -26.62 0.51
CA TRP A 62 0.13 -27.84 -0.17
C TRP A 62 0.29 -29.08 0.71
N TRP A 63 -0.36 -30.17 0.33
CA TRP A 63 -0.26 -31.45 1.03
C TRP A 63 0.25 -32.53 0.09
N THR A 64 0.98 -33.50 0.64
CA THR A 64 1.44 -34.68 -0.08
C THR A 64 1.12 -35.97 0.66
N ASP A 65 1.39 -37.12 0.05
CA ASP A 65 1.20 -38.44 0.67
C ASP A 65 2.41 -38.94 1.47
N ALA A 66 3.47 -38.14 1.62
CA ALA A 66 4.60 -38.45 2.49
C ALA A 66 5.25 -37.18 3.06
N ALA A 67 5.79 -37.29 4.28
CA ALA A 67 6.43 -36.14 4.91
C ALA A 67 7.77 -35.77 4.27
N GLY A 68 8.12 -34.48 4.31
CA GLY A 68 9.40 -34.03 3.79
C GLY A 68 9.68 -32.54 3.84
N ASP A 69 10.92 -32.19 3.53
CA ASP A 69 11.37 -30.81 3.36
C ASP A 69 10.64 -30.16 2.19
N SER A 70 10.19 -28.93 2.39
CA SER A 70 9.29 -28.22 1.49
C SER A 70 10.07 -27.17 0.72
N THR A 71 10.05 -27.22 -0.61
CA THR A 71 10.78 -26.25 -1.44
C THR A 71 9.87 -25.68 -2.52
N VAL A 72 9.86 -24.35 -2.60
CA VAL A 72 9.27 -23.59 -3.69
C VAL A 72 10.40 -23.01 -4.53
N GLU A 73 10.44 -23.37 -5.80
CA GLU A 73 11.23 -22.66 -6.80
C GLU A 73 10.32 -21.67 -7.52
N TYR A 74 10.72 -20.41 -7.65
CA TYR A 74 9.84 -19.36 -8.17
C TYR A 74 10.60 -18.32 -8.99
N GLY A 75 9.87 -17.52 -9.79
CA GLY A 75 10.45 -16.39 -10.52
C GLY A 75 9.45 -15.69 -11.45
N PRO A 76 9.79 -14.51 -11.97
CA PRO A 76 8.90 -13.73 -12.85
C PRO A 76 8.72 -14.37 -14.24
N THR A 77 9.42 -15.48 -14.51
CA THR A 77 9.29 -16.24 -15.76
C THR A 77 9.22 -17.73 -15.44
N PRO A 78 8.62 -18.56 -16.31
CA PRO A 78 8.59 -20.02 -16.13
C PRO A 78 9.96 -20.70 -16.07
N ALA A 79 11.06 -19.99 -16.39
CA ALA A 79 12.41 -20.53 -16.25
C ALA A 79 12.83 -20.69 -14.77
N LEU A 80 12.17 -19.95 -13.85
CA LEU A 80 12.40 -19.87 -12.40
C LEU A 80 13.83 -19.47 -12.01
N GLY A 81 13.99 -18.65 -10.97
CA GLY A 81 15.28 -18.01 -10.63
C GLY A 81 15.55 -17.82 -9.15
N PHE A 82 14.61 -18.22 -8.30
CA PHE A 82 14.68 -18.15 -6.84
C PHE A 82 14.25 -19.48 -6.23
N THR A 83 14.69 -19.74 -5.00
CA THR A 83 14.32 -20.92 -4.24
C THR A 83 14.11 -20.55 -2.78
N ALA A 84 13.03 -21.04 -2.18
CA ALA A 84 12.77 -20.99 -0.75
C ALA A 84 12.57 -22.42 -0.26
N THR A 85 13.31 -22.80 0.79
CA THR A 85 13.21 -24.13 1.39
C THR A 85 12.94 -24.00 2.88
N VAL A 86 11.90 -24.69 3.34
CA VAL A 86 11.56 -24.81 4.75
C VAL A 86 11.81 -26.28 5.15
N PRO A 87 12.65 -26.55 6.17
CA PRO A 87 12.82 -27.90 6.67
C PRO A 87 11.51 -28.42 7.22
N GLN A 88 11.31 -29.75 7.22
CA GLN A 88 10.12 -30.37 7.79
C GLN A 88 9.88 -29.89 9.24
N ALA A 89 8.93 -28.98 9.43
CA ALA A 89 8.36 -28.61 10.71
C ALA A 89 6.98 -29.30 10.89
N GLY A 90 6.36 -29.18 12.06
CA GLY A 90 5.13 -29.90 12.43
C GLY A 90 3.94 -29.77 11.46
N SER A 91 2.89 -30.59 11.70
CA SER A 91 1.62 -30.57 10.95
C SER A 91 1.01 -29.18 10.83
N CYS A 92 0.43 -28.86 9.67
CA CYS A 92 -0.64 -27.86 9.58
C CYS A 92 -1.87 -28.33 10.37
N GLU A 93 -2.84 -27.45 10.60
CA GLU A 93 -4.07 -27.82 11.32
C GLU A 93 -4.87 -28.91 10.59
N VAL A 94 -4.70 -29.02 9.27
CA VAL A 94 -5.30 -30.07 8.47
C VAL A 94 -4.25 -31.05 7.94
N GLY A 95 -4.54 -32.36 8.05
CA GLY A 95 -3.71 -33.43 7.54
C GLY A 95 -2.85 -34.13 8.60
N SER A 96 -2.03 -35.08 8.16
CA SER A 96 -1.10 -35.78 9.05
C SER A 96 0.18 -34.97 9.29
N VAL A 97 0.89 -35.28 10.38
CA VAL A 97 2.17 -34.63 10.71
C VAL A 97 3.18 -34.77 9.58
N GLY A 98 3.69 -33.62 9.13
CA GLY A 98 4.71 -33.50 8.09
C GLY A 98 4.23 -33.67 6.66
N THR A 99 2.95 -34.02 6.41
CA THR A 99 2.40 -34.15 5.05
C THR A 99 1.82 -32.85 4.50
N CYS A 100 1.85 -31.78 5.29
CA CYS A 100 1.48 -30.44 4.89
C CYS A 100 2.73 -29.57 4.83
N HIS A 101 2.76 -28.68 3.84
CA HIS A 101 3.93 -27.92 3.43
C HIS A 101 3.53 -26.46 3.31
N ILE A 102 4.05 -25.61 4.19
CA ILE A 102 3.85 -24.16 4.15
C ILE A 102 5.19 -23.51 3.87
N VAL A 103 5.28 -22.76 2.76
CA VAL A 103 6.50 -22.02 2.40
C VAL A 103 6.17 -20.55 2.22
N PRO A 104 6.57 -19.68 3.16
CA PRO A 104 6.49 -18.24 2.98
C PRO A 104 7.57 -17.75 2.01
N LEU A 105 7.18 -16.86 1.12
CA LEU A 105 8.02 -16.14 0.17
C LEU A 105 8.04 -14.66 0.54
N SER A 106 9.21 -14.04 0.48
CA SER A 106 9.39 -12.63 0.81
C SER A 106 10.31 -11.95 -0.20
N GLY A 107 10.33 -10.61 -0.19
CA GLY A 107 11.12 -9.82 -1.13
C GLY A 107 10.60 -9.87 -2.57
N LEU A 108 9.31 -10.17 -2.74
CA LEU A 108 8.64 -10.19 -4.05
C LEU A 108 8.41 -8.76 -4.54
N PHE A 109 8.39 -8.58 -5.86
CA PHE A 109 8.01 -7.31 -6.47
C PHE A 109 6.49 -7.15 -6.41
N PRO A 110 5.97 -5.97 -6.01
CA PRO A 110 4.53 -5.68 -6.06
C PRO A 110 3.93 -5.80 -7.46
N GLY A 111 2.64 -6.14 -7.54
CA GLY A 111 1.89 -6.22 -8.80
C GLY A 111 2.48 -7.15 -9.86
N THR A 112 3.32 -8.10 -9.45
CA THR A 112 4.15 -8.90 -10.36
C THR A 112 3.68 -10.34 -10.38
N ARG A 113 3.55 -10.89 -11.59
CA ARG A 113 3.26 -12.31 -11.79
C ARG A 113 4.53 -13.16 -11.57
N TYR A 114 4.44 -14.14 -10.69
CA TYR A 114 5.45 -15.15 -10.41
C TYR A 114 4.95 -16.53 -10.80
N TYR A 115 5.79 -17.29 -11.51
CA TYR A 115 5.61 -18.71 -11.75
C TYR A 115 6.31 -19.49 -10.64
N TYR A 116 5.81 -20.69 -10.32
CA TYR A 116 6.44 -21.52 -9.30
C TYR A 116 6.40 -23.02 -9.61
N ARG A 117 7.30 -23.76 -8.95
CA ARG A 117 7.38 -25.22 -8.93
C ARG A 117 7.54 -25.69 -7.48
N LEU A 118 6.84 -26.76 -7.14
CA LEU A 118 6.87 -27.35 -5.80
C LEU A 118 7.72 -28.61 -5.79
N ARG A 119 8.54 -28.72 -4.74
CA ARG A 119 9.27 -29.94 -4.41
C ARG A 119 9.05 -30.32 -2.96
N THR A 120 8.97 -31.63 -2.73
CA THR A 120 9.02 -32.23 -1.40
C THR A 120 10.13 -33.26 -1.37
N ASN A 121 11.06 -33.17 -0.41
CA ASN A 121 12.30 -33.97 -0.36
C ASN A 121 13.12 -33.92 -1.66
N GLY A 122 13.16 -32.75 -2.31
CA GLY A 122 13.86 -32.55 -3.58
C GLY A 122 13.16 -33.15 -4.82
N VAL A 123 12.07 -33.91 -4.65
CA VAL A 123 11.26 -34.46 -5.76
C VAL A 123 10.25 -33.41 -6.22
N VAL A 124 10.17 -33.15 -7.53
CA VAL A 124 9.13 -32.28 -8.09
C VAL A 124 7.77 -32.93 -7.92
N VAL A 125 6.89 -32.30 -7.15
CA VAL A 125 5.51 -32.76 -6.93
C VAL A 125 4.50 -31.93 -7.74
N GLN A 126 4.88 -30.71 -8.14
CA GLN A 126 4.14 -29.88 -9.08
C GLN A 126 5.11 -29.05 -9.92
N ASP A 127 5.11 -29.26 -11.24
CA ASP A 127 5.96 -28.50 -12.16
C ASP A 127 5.24 -27.25 -12.70
N THR A 128 6.02 -26.36 -13.32
CA THR A 128 5.51 -25.20 -14.06
C THR A 128 4.76 -25.67 -15.30
N GLY A 129 5.40 -26.34 -16.26
CA GLY A 129 4.75 -26.62 -17.54
C GLY A 129 4.42 -25.34 -18.35
N PRO A 130 3.75 -25.44 -19.50
CA PRO A 130 3.66 -24.35 -20.49
C PRO A 130 2.85 -23.12 -20.04
N SER A 131 1.86 -23.31 -19.17
CA SER A 131 0.95 -22.27 -18.64
C SER A 131 0.91 -22.36 -17.11
N GLY A 132 2.07 -22.61 -16.51
CA GLY A 132 2.16 -23.18 -15.18
C GLY A 132 1.51 -22.44 -14.03
N PRO A 133 1.41 -23.11 -12.86
CA PRO A 133 1.00 -22.47 -11.62
C PRO A 133 1.79 -21.17 -11.40
N SER A 134 1.04 -20.10 -11.13
CA SER A 134 1.57 -18.75 -11.05
C SER A 134 0.67 -17.88 -10.21
N PHE A 135 1.19 -16.94 -9.45
CA PHE A 135 0.41 -15.97 -8.70
C PHE A 135 0.82 -14.54 -9.04
N THR A 136 -0.04 -13.57 -8.74
CA THR A 136 0.27 -12.14 -8.85
C THR A 136 0.28 -11.55 -7.45
N THR A 137 1.35 -10.84 -7.08
CA THR A 137 1.42 -10.14 -5.79
C THR A 137 0.49 -8.94 -5.73
N LEU A 138 0.11 -8.53 -4.52
CA LEU A 138 -0.68 -7.31 -4.33
C LEU A 138 0.09 -6.09 -4.85
N ARG A 139 -0.66 -5.07 -5.30
CA ARG A 139 -0.10 -3.81 -5.80
C ARG A 139 0.11 -2.82 -4.66
N GLN A 140 1.13 -1.98 -4.81
CA GLN A 140 1.38 -0.88 -3.90
C GLN A 140 0.27 0.16 -4.00
N PRO A 141 -0.01 0.87 -2.90
CA PRO A 141 -0.82 2.08 -2.94
C PRO A 141 -0.41 3.02 -4.08
N LEU A 142 -1.39 3.63 -4.74
CA LEU A 142 -1.21 4.57 -5.85
C LEU A 142 -0.58 4.00 -7.13
N ASP A 143 -0.48 2.66 -7.27
CA ASP A 143 -0.20 2.04 -8.57
C ASP A 143 -1.37 2.34 -9.54
N PRO A 144 -1.16 3.12 -10.61
CA PRO A 144 -2.25 3.57 -11.48
C PRO A 144 -2.69 2.51 -12.49
N THR A 145 -2.08 1.32 -12.46
CA THR A 145 -2.41 0.25 -13.39
C THR A 145 -3.66 -0.51 -12.95
N ASP A 146 -4.31 -1.15 -13.91
CA ASP A 146 -5.62 -1.75 -13.68
C ASP A 146 -5.62 -2.78 -12.55
N LEU A 147 -6.63 -2.68 -11.69
CA LEU A 147 -6.96 -3.67 -10.67
C LEU A 147 -8.06 -4.58 -11.20
N PHE A 148 -7.94 -5.88 -10.95
CA PHE A 148 -8.96 -6.84 -11.34
C PHE A 148 -9.12 -7.94 -10.28
N PHE A 149 -10.33 -8.03 -9.73
CA PHE A 149 -10.71 -9.08 -8.79
C PHE A 149 -12.08 -9.67 -9.12
N THR A 150 -12.34 -10.86 -8.59
CA THR A 150 -13.65 -11.51 -8.67
C THR A 150 -14.24 -11.76 -7.29
N VAL A 151 -15.57 -11.81 -7.23
CA VAL A 151 -16.34 -12.08 -6.01
C VAL A 151 -17.28 -13.26 -6.24
N ILE A 152 -17.40 -14.13 -5.24
CA ILE A 152 -18.29 -15.30 -5.27
C ILE A 152 -18.81 -15.64 -3.87
N GLY A 153 -20.09 -16.00 -3.76
CA GLY A 153 -20.71 -16.51 -2.55
C GLY A 153 -21.38 -17.85 -2.79
N ASP A 154 -21.64 -18.59 -1.71
CA ASP A 154 -22.56 -19.73 -1.71
C ASP A 154 -22.17 -20.79 -2.75
N TRP A 155 -20.88 -21.14 -2.68
CA TRP A 155 -20.18 -22.09 -3.54
C TRP A 155 -19.76 -23.31 -2.72
N GLY A 156 -19.06 -24.29 -3.31
CA GLY A 156 -18.75 -25.54 -2.61
C GLY A 156 -19.98 -26.43 -2.40
N GLY A 157 -20.93 -26.40 -3.35
CA GLY A 157 -22.05 -27.35 -3.43
C GLY A 157 -21.70 -28.64 -4.17
N GLY A 158 -20.56 -28.68 -4.86
CA GLY A 158 -20.10 -29.81 -5.65
C GLY A 158 -20.97 -30.07 -6.88
N THR A 159 -21.48 -29.00 -7.50
CA THR A 159 -22.43 -29.07 -8.63
C THR A 159 -21.76 -28.91 -9.99
N THR A 160 -22.49 -29.25 -11.06
CA THR A 160 -21.97 -29.05 -12.44
C THR A 160 -21.90 -27.56 -12.77
N GLU A 161 -22.83 -26.78 -12.24
CA GLU A 161 -22.95 -25.34 -12.43
C GLU A 161 -21.80 -24.61 -11.73
N GLU A 162 -21.45 -25.03 -10.50
CA GLU A 162 -20.25 -24.57 -9.81
C GLU A 162 -18.98 -24.82 -10.62
N GLN A 163 -18.84 -26.02 -11.22
CA GLN A 163 -17.68 -26.33 -12.07
C GLN A 163 -17.56 -25.35 -13.25
N GLN A 164 -18.68 -24.95 -13.83
CA GLN A 164 -18.73 -24.00 -14.94
C GLN A 164 -18.31 -22.60 -14.47
N VAL A 165 -18.83 -22.14 -13.33
CA VAL A 165 -18.43 -20.87 -12.70
C VAL A 165 -16.93 -20.85 -12.39
N ALA A 166 -16.42 -21.90 -11.75
CA ALA A 166 -15.01 -22.05 -11.41
C ALA A 166 -14.10 -21.98 -12.65
N ASN A 167 -14.51 -22.63 -13.76
CA ASN A 167 -13.77 -22.59 -15.03
C ASN A 167 -13.74 -21.20 -15.65
N LEU A 168 -14.83 -20.43 -15.55
CA LEU A 168 -14.89 -19.07 -16.07
C LEU A 168 -14.08 -18.09 -15.22
N GLN A 169 -14.12 -18.19 -13.89
CA GLN A 169 -13.24 -17.43 -13.01
C GLN A 169 -11.76 -17.75 -13.28
N ASP A 170 -11.42 -19.03 -13.45
CA ASP A 170 -10.06 -19.44 -13.84
C ASP A 170 -9.65 -18.78 -15.16
N ALA A 171 -10.51 -18.85 -16.18
CA ALA A 171 -10.25 -18.26 -17.49
C ALA A 171 -10.16 -16.73 -17.46
N ALA A 172 -10.87 -16.06 -16.55
CA ALA A 172 -10.83 -14.61 -16.39
C ALA A 172 -9.47 -14.11 -15.87
N ASP A 173 -8.73 -14.96 -15.15
CA ASP A 173 -7.38 -14.71 -14.64
C ASP A 173 -7.29 -13.51 -13.67
N PRO A 174 -8.12 -13.45 -12.61
CA PRO A 174 -8.11 -12.36 -11.64
C PRO A 174 -6.83 -12.31 -10.82
N GLN A 175 -6.55 -11.13 -10.26
CA GLN A 175 -5.40 -10.93 -9.38
C GLN A 175 -5.65 -11.51 -7.98
N ILE A 176 -6.90 -11.40 -7.51
CA ILE A 176 -7.40 -11.94 -6.24
C ILE A 176 -8.87 -12.37 -6.41
N THR A 177 -9.34 -13.27 -5.54
CA THR A 177 -10.76 -13.57 -5.37
C THR A 177 -11.15 -13.31 -3.92
N VAL A 178 -12.29 -12.66 -3.70
CA VAL A 178 -12.86 -12.49 -2.36
C VAL A 178 -14.16 -13.29 -2.29
N THR A 179 -14.37 -14.06 -1.22
CA THR A 179 -15.64 -14.81 -1.06
C THR A 179 -16.53 -14.14 -0.02
N VAL A 180 -17.84 -14.30 -0.20
CA VAL A 180 -18.85 -13.77 0.73
C VAL A 180 -19.47 -14.90 1.57
N GLY A 181 -18.71 -15.94 1.88
CA GLY A 181 -19.11 -17.02 2.78
C GLY A 181 -19.88 -18.16 2.14
N ASP A 182 -20.13 -19.18 2.98
CA ASP A 182 -20.66 -20.49 2.60
C ASP A 182 -19.79 -21.13 1.51
N ASN A 183 -18.58 -21.48 1.91
CA ASN A 183 -17.53 -21.89 1.00
C ASN A 183 -17.49 -23.42 0.78
N ALA A 184 -18.14 -24.19 1.66
CA ALA A 184 -18.33 -25.63 1.51
C ALA A 184 -19.61 -26.14 2.20
N TYR A 185 -20.57 -26.60 1.40
CA TYR A 185 -21.83 -27.14 1.89
C TYR A 185 -21.74 -28.61 2.28
N GLU A 186 -22.56 -29.09 3.22
CA GLU A 186 -23.64 -28.39 3.92
C GLU A 186 -23.22 -27.86 5.30
N PHE A 187 -22.20 -28.44 5.92
CA PHE A 187 -21.87 -28.14 7.32
C PHE A 187 -20.48 -27.54 7.51
N GLY A 188 -19.80 -27.13 6.44
CA GLY A 188 -18.47 -26.50 6.52
C GLY A 188 -17.39 -27.45 7.00
N THR A 189 -17.57 -28.77 6.81
CA THR A 189 -16.60 -29.76 7.29
C THR A 189 -15.41 -29.89 6.35
N GLN A 190 -14.29 -30.40 6.88
CA GLN A 190 -13.12 -30.68 6.05
C GLN A 190 -13.42 -31.67 4.90
N THR A 191 -14.32 -32.63 5.14
CA THR A 191 -14.70 -33.61 4.10
C THR A 191 -15.44 -32.94 2.96
N GLU A 192 -16.32 -31.99 3.27
CA GLU A 192 -17.06 -31.21 2.27
C GLU A 192 -16.15 -30.26 1.52
N TRP A 193 -15.17 -29.65 2.18
CA TRP A 193 -14.09 -28.92 1.52
C TRP A 193 -13.35 -29.79 0.50
N ASP A 194 -12.98 -31.02 0.89
CA ASP A 194 -12.26 -31.97 0.03
C ASP A 194 -13.10 -32.50 -1.13
N SER A 195 -14.43 -32.60 -0.98
CA SER A 195 -15.31 -33.16 -2.01
C SER A 195 -15.99 -32.12 -2.89
N ASN A 196 -16.32 -30.95 -2.34
CA ASN A 196 -17.24 -29.99 -2.95
C ASN A 196 -16.57 -28.70 -3.41
N ALA A 197 -15.44 -28.29 -2.81
CA ALA A 197 -14.76 -27.04 -3.16
C ALA A 197 -13.41 -27.28 -3.86
N LEU A 198 -12.48 -27.97 -3.19
CA LEU A 198 -11.10 -28.14 -3.67
C LEU A 198 -10.96 -28.79 -5.05
N PRO A 199 -11.75 -29.83 -5.43
CA PRO A 199 -11.64 -30.43 -6.76
C PRO A 199 -12.05 -29.46 -7.88
N TYR A 200 -13.07 -28.62 -7.63
CA TYR A 200 -13.67 -27.71 -8.61
C TYR A 200 -12.82 -26.46 -8.82
N TYR A 201 -12.25 -25.93 -7.73
CA TYR A 201 -11.42 -24.72 -7.72
C TYR A 201 -9.91 -25.00 -7.72
N ARG A 202 -9.49 -26.23 -8.04
CA ARG A 202 -8.07 -26.63 -8.08
C ARG A 202 -7.20 -25.70 -8.94
N ASN A 203 -7.70 -25.25 -10.10
CA ASN A 203 -6.95 -24.38 -10.99
C ASN A 203 -6.93 -22.91 -10.52
N PRO A 204 -8.04 -22.35 -10.01
CA PRO A 204 -8.01 -21.08 -9.30
C PRO A 204 -7.05 -21.06 -8.11
N PHE A 205 -7.13 -22.03 -7.18
CA PHE A 205 -6.35 -22.02 -5.95
C PHE A 205 -4.84 -22.07 -6.14
N ARG A 206 -4.37 -22.73 -7.20
CA ARG A 206 -2.94 -22.75 -7.53
C ARG A 206 -2.45 -21.46 -8.17
N ARG A 207 -3.32 -20.47 -8.41
CA ARG A 207 -2.99 -19.23 -9.13
C ARG A 207 -3.44 -17.93 -8.47
N ILE A 208 -4.56 -17.96 -7.77
CA ILE A 208 -5.27 -16.78 -7.28
C ILE A 208 -5.27 -16.85 -5.76
N PRO A 209 -4.82 -15.80 -5.05
CA PRO A 209 -5.08 -15.65 -3.62
C PRO A 209 -6.58 -15.46 -3.36
N PHE A 210 -7.12 -16.30 -2.47
CA PHE A 210 -8.50 -16.19 -1.99
C PHE A 210 -8.53 -15.50 -0.63
N PHE A 211 -9.49 -14.61 -0.44
CA PHE A 211 -9.78 -13.93 0.82
C PHE A 211 -11.22 -14.29 1.23
N PRO A 212 -11.41 -15.31 2.07
CA PRO A 212 -12.74 -15.78 2.39
C PRO A 212 -13.41 -14.99 3.51
N ALA A 213 -14.71 -14.77 3.39
CA ALA A 213 -15.59 -14.48 4.53
C ALA A 213 -16.20 -15.78 5.06
N LEU A 214 -16.66 -15.77 6.32
CA LEU A 214 -17.46 -16.86 6.89
C LEU A 214 -18.95 -16.66 6.60
N GLY A 215 -19.61 -17.73 6.16
CA GLY A 215 -21.05 -17.89 6.13
C GLY A 215 -21.56 -18.82 7.25
N ASN A 216 -22.86 -19.05 7.29
CA ASN A 216 -23.45 -19.87 8.34
C ASN A 216 -23.17 -21.36 8.15
N HIS A 217 -23.11 -21.85 6.91
CA HIS A 217 -22.78 -23.24 6.63
C HIS A 217 -21.34 -23.56 7.03
N ASP A 218 -20.42 -22.60 6.97
CA ASP A 218 -19.03 -22.78 7.41
C ASP A 218 -18.91 -23.08 8.92
N LEU A 219 -19.93 -22.69 9.69
CA LEU A 219 -19.95 -22.80 11.14
C LEU A 219 -20.92 -23.87 11.67
N TYR A 220 -21.76 -24.50 10.85
CA TYR A 220 -22.77 -25.44 11.34
C TYR A 220 -22.18 -26.65 12.06
N ALA A 221 -21.04 -27.19 11.62
CA ALA A 221 -20.40 -28.32 12.30
C ALA A 221 -19.75 -27.97 13.65
N VAL A 222 -19.28 -26.72 13.82
CA VAL A 222 -18.47 -26.30 14.98
C VAL A 222 -19.22 -25.38 15.94
N GLY A 223 -20.26 -24.71 15.46
CA GLY A 223 -20.99 -23.65 16.13
C GLY A 223 -20.24 -22.31 16.13
N ASN A 224 -21.00 -21.21 16.12
CA ASN A 224 -20.46 -19.85 16.06
C ASN A 224 -19.47 -19.51 17.19
N ALA A 225 -19.69 -20.04 18.41
CA ALA A 225 -18.77 -19.82 19.54
C ALA A 225 -17.40 -20.51 19.36
N SER A 226 -17.30 -21.45 18.41
CA SER A 226 -16.08 -22.21 18.12
C SER A 226 -15.60 -21.95 16.69
N TRP A 227 -15.87 -20.78 16.11
CA TRP A 227 -15.54 -20.41 14.73
C TRP A 227 -14.08 -20.72 14.35
N ALA A 228 -13.14 -20.56 15.28
CA ALA A 228 -11.71 -20.85 15.09
C ALA A 228 -11.44 -22.33 14.76
N ASN A 229 -12.40 -23.22 15.01
CA ASN A 229 -12.29 -24.64 14.69
C ASN A 229 -12.88 -25.02 13.32
N SER A 230 -13.52 -24.09 12.61
CA SER A 230 -14.11 -24.35 11.29
C SER A 230 -13.06 -24.82 10.28
N ALA A 231 -13.48 -25.55 9.25
CA ALA A 231 -12.55 -25.99 8.22
C ALA A 231 -12.00 -24.81 7.40
N GLU A 232 -12.78 -23.72 7.25
CA GLU A 232 -12.37 -22.48 6.60
C GLU A 232 -11.09 -21.92 7.22
N ILE A 233 -11.15 -21.57 8.51
CA ILE A 233 -10.05 -20.96 9.28
C ILE A 233 -8.82 -21.86 9.34
N LYS A 234 -9.02 -23.17 9.19
CA LYS A 234 -7.93 -24.15 9.16
C LYS A 234 -7.33 -24.35 7.77
N THR A 235 -8.06 -23.99 6.73
CA THR A 235 -7.67 -24.13 5.32
C THR A 235 -7.02 -22.85 4.81
N PHE A 236 -7.46 -21.68 5.30
CA PHE A 236 -6.92 -20.38 4.90
C PHE A 236 -6.12 -19.69 6.02
N LEU A 237 -4.98 -19.15 5.62
CA LEU A 237 -4.11 -18.26 6.37
C LEU A 237 -4.57 -16.83 6.08
N GLU A 238 -5.53 -16.36 6.88
CA GLU A 238 -6.10 -15.03 6.75
C GLU A 238 -5.09 -13.91 7.05
N PRO A 239 -5.32 -12.70 6.51
CA PRO A 239 -4.56 -11.51 6.87
C PRO A 239 -4.45 -11.29 8.38
N ARG A 240 -3.22 -11.04 8.84
CA ARG A 240 -2.91 -10.88 10.27
C ARG A 240 -3.08 -9.44 10.73
N ASN A 241 -4.32 -8.93 10.72
CA ASN A 241 -4.64 -7.61 11.25
C ASN A 241 -4.74 -7.58 12.79
N GLY A 242 -4.82 -8.75 13.44
CA GLY A 242 -4.91 -8.89 14.89
C GLY A 242 -4.42 -10.23 15.44
N THR A 243 -4.95 -10.62 16.60
CA THR A 243 -4.55 -11.86 17.29
C THR A 243 -5.11 -13.07 16.55
N GLN A 244 -4.24 -13.99 16.16
CA GLN A 244 -4.61 -15.15 15.37
C GLN A 244 -5.23 -16.30 16.19
N PRO A 245 -6.15 -17.10 15.59
CA PRO A 245 -6.73 -16.93 14.25
C PRO A 245 -7.64 -15.69 14.16
N GLU A 246 -7.87 -15.18 12.96
CA GLU A 246 -8.81 -14.08 12.68
C GLU A 246 -10.09 -14.63 12.02
N ARG A 247 -11.13 -13.80 11.88
CA ARG A 247 -12.35 -14.09 11.09
C ARG A 247 -12.96 -12.86 10.42
N PHE A 248 -12.37 -11.69 10.66
CA PHE A 248 -12.68 -10.41 10.05
C PHE A 248 -11.38 -9.62 9.96
N TYR A 249 -11.10 -9.04 8.81
CA TYR A 249 -9.77 -8.55 8.49
C TYR A 249 -9.84 -7.54 7.34
N SER A 250 -8.74 -6.82 7.09
CA SER A 250 -8.67 -5.87 5.99
C SER A 250 -7.31 -5.87 5.30
N PHE A 251 -7.30 -5.48 4.03
CA PHE A 251 -6.08 -5.37 3.25
C PHE A 251 -6.22 -4.36 2.12
N ASP A 252 -5.07 -3.92 1.61
CA ASP A 252 -5.01 -3.00 0.49
C ASP A 252 -4.51 -3.71 -0.79
N HIS A 253 -5.10 -3.34 -1.92
CA HIS A 253 -4.63 -3.77 -3.24
C HIS A 253 -4.69 -2.59 -4.22
N GLY A 254 -3.56 -1.92 -4.44
CA GLY A 254 -3.55 -0.64 -5.15
C GLY A 254 -4.17 0.47 -4.31
N ASP A 255 -4.95 1.37 -4.93
CA ASP A 255 -5.71 2.40 -4.23
C ASP A 255 -7.12 1.93 -3.80
N ALA A 256 -7.24 0.63 -3.51
CA ALA A 256 -8.47 -0.01 -3.06
C ALA A 256 -8.26 -0.70 -1.70
N HIS A 257 -9.17 -0.43 -0.78
CA HIS A 257 -9.25 -1.03 0.55
C HIS A 257 -10.36 -2.09 0.58
N PHE A 258 -10.04 -3.26 1.14
CA PHE A 258 -10.93 -4.41 1.23
C PHE A 258 -11.13 -4.76 2.69
N THR A 259 -12.38 -4.73 3.16
CA THR A 259 -12.76 -5.09 4.53
C THR A 259 -13.64 -6.35 4.49
N VAL A 260 -13.24 -7.42 5.17
CA VAL A 260 -13.98 -8.68 5.25
C VAL A 260 -14.53 -8.86 6.67
N LEU A 261 -15.82 -9.17 6.82
CA LEU A 261 -16.52 -9.28 8.11
C LEU A 261 -17.17 -10.65 8.31
N ASP A 262 -17.26 -11.07 9.58
CA ASP A 262 -18.05 -12.23 10.01
C ASP A 262 -19.46 -11.79 10.45
N SER A 263 -20.42 -12.00 9.54
CA SER A 263 -21.83 -11.69 9.78
C SER A 263 -22.57 -12.70 10.67
N ASN A 264 -22.00 -13.88 10.97
CA ASN A 264 -22.64 -14.88 11.86
C ASN A 264 -22.76 -14.40 13.30
N SER A 265 -21.81 -13.56 13.70
CA SER A 265 -21.79 -12.88 15.00
C SER A 265 -22.15 -11.40 14.87
N CYS A 266 -22.81 -10.99 13.78
CA CYS A 266 -23.30 -9.62 13.73
C CYS A 266 -24.24 -9.39 14.94
N CYS A 267 -24.12 -8.33 15.71
CA CYS A 267 -23.33 -7.12 15.55
C CYS A 267 -22.51 -6.90 16.82
N ASP A 268 -21.58 -7.82 17.10
CA ASP A 268 -20.76 -7.74 18.30
C ASP A 268 -20.02 -6.39 18.37
N ALA A 269 -19.94 -5.82 19.58
CA ALA A 269 -19.40 -4.48 19.77
C ALA A 269 -17.91 -4.38 19.40
N THR A 270 -17.16 -5.49 19.50
CA THR A 270 -15.74 -5.54 19.18
C THR A 270 -15.52 -5.40 17.68
N GLN A 271 -16.20 -6.22 16.87
CA GLN A 271 -16.12 -6.18 15.42
C GLN A 271 -16.71 -4.89 14.85
N ARG A 272 -17.80 -4.36 15.44
CA ARG A 272 -18.33 -3.04 15.04
C ARG A 272 -17.30 -1.92 15.28
N SER A 273 -16.66 -1.89 16.45
CA SER A 273 -15.65 -0.87 16.77
C SER A 273 -14.39 -1.03 15.92
N TRP A 274 -14.01 -2.27 15.61
CA TRP A 274 -12.93 -2.56 14.68
C TRP A 274 -13.24 -2.05 13.29
N LEU A 275 -14.43 -2.33 12.75
CA LEU A 275 -14.90 -1.86 11.44
C LEU A 275 -14.90 -0.33 11.35
N GLU A 276 -15.40 0.35 12.39
CA GLU A 276 -15.38 1.82 12.43
C GLU A 276 -13.95 2.36 12.39
N THR A 277 -13.02 1.72 13.10
CA THR A 277 -11.60 2.10 13.10
C THR A 277 -10.95 1.86 11.75
N ASP A 278 -11.19 0.68 11.15
CA ASP A 278 -10.68 0.29 9.83
C ASP A 278 -11.10 1.29 8.75
N LEU A 279 -12.41 1.57 8.66
CA LEU A 279 -12.95 2.51 7.66
C LEU A 279 -12.57 3.98 7.92
N ALA A 280 -12.40 4.38 9.19
CA ALA A 280 -11.98 5.73 9.54
C ALA A 280 -10.50 6.00 9.22
N THR A 281 -9.65 4.97 9.29
CA THR A 281 -8.20 5.10 9.11
C THR A 281 -7.76 4.96 7.65
N THR A 282 -8.57 4.29 6.82
CA THR A 282 -8.21 4.09 5.41
C THR A 282 -8.44 5.34 4.55
N THR A 283 -7.36 5.79 3.89
CA THR A 283 -7.37 6.90 2.92
C THR A 283 -7.52 6.44 1.48
N ARG A 284 -7.70 5.12 1.25
CA ARG A 284 -7.80 4.55 -0.10
C ARG A 284 -9.01 5.11 -0.85
N LYS A 285 -8.80 5.34 -2.14
CA LYS A 285 -9.83 5.89 -3.02
C LYS A 285 -11.04 4.98 -3.14
N TRP A 286 -10.82 3.68 -3.33
CA TRP A 286 -11.89 2.68 -3.47
C TRP A 286 -12.05 1.89 -2.18
N LYS A 287 -13.28 1.69 -1.74
CA LYS A 287 -13.60 0.98 -0.49
C LYS A 287 -14.64 -0.11 -0.74
N PHE A 288 -14.29 -1.34 -0.38
CA PHE A 288 -15.14 -2.51 -0.55
C PHE A 288 -15.32 -3.25 0.76
N VAL A 289 -16.54 -3.70 1.03
CA VAL A 289 -16.86 -4.50 2.21
C VAL A 289 -17.47 -5.84 1.78
N PHE A 290 -17.10 -6.93 2.44
CA PHE A 290 -17.52 -8.29 2.11
C PHE A 290 -17.99 -9.04 3.35
N PHE A 291 -19.17 -9.66 3.30
CA PHE A 291 -19.67 -10.54 4.36
C PHE A 291 -20.83 -11.40 3.86
N HIS A 292 -21.31 -12.35 4.66
CA HIS A 292 -22.29 -13.32 4.19
C HIS A 292 -23.76 -12.87 4.19
N HIS A 293 -24.34 -12.52 5.34
CA HIS A 293 -25.79 -12.30 5.46
C HIS A 293 -26.25 -10.97 4.84
N THR A 294 -27.09 -11.03 3.82
CA THR A 294 -27.63 -9.90 3.05
C THR A 294 -28.39 -8.85 3.90
N PRO A 295 -27.97 -7.57 3.91
CA PRO A 295 -28.70 -6.49 4.58
C PRO A 295 -29.88 -6.00 3.73
N TYR A 296 -29.86 -6.22 2.42
CA TYR A 296 -30.88 -5.82 1.45
C TYR A 296 -31.16 -6.99 0.50
N SER A 297 -32.23 -7.73 0.79
CA SER A 297 -32.71 -8.82 -0.07
C SER A 297 -34.20 -8.66 -0.35
N CYS A 298 -34.52 -8.71 -1.65
CA CYS A 298 -35.87 -8.88 -2.20
C CYS A 298 -36.09 -10.29 -2.77
N ALA A 299 -35.13 -11.19 -2.59
CA ALA A 299 -35.23 -12.54 -3.06
C ALA A 299 -36.45 -13.25 -2.49
N SER A 300 -36.94 -14.22 -3.23
CA SER A 300 -38.02 -15.09 -2.80
C SER A 300 -37.57 -16.53 -2.98
N GLY A 301 -38.01 -17.45 -2.15
CA GLY A 301 -37.51 -18.81 -2.29
C GLY A 301 -37.68 -19.64 -1.04
N PHE A 302 -37.00 -20.78 -1.07
CA PHE A 302 -37.06 -21.73 0.02
C PHE A 302 -36.05 -21.37 1.13
N PHE A 303 -34.92 -20.76 0.77
CA PHE A 303 -33.85 -20.41 1.72
C PHE A 303 -33.83 -18.91 2.03
N SER A 304 -34.26 -18.06 1.10
CA SER A 304 -34.36 -16.62 1.34
C SER A 304 -35.41 -16.25 2.39
N ASN A 305 -34.99 -15.47 3.38
CA ASN A 305 -35.84 -14.92 4.44
C ASN A 305 -36.00 -13.38 4.32
N GLY A 306 -35.53 -12.79 3.22
CA GLY A 306 -35.42 -11.36 3.04
C GLY A 306 -34.28 -10.75 3.87
N SER A 307 -34.36 -9.44 4.07
CA SER A 307 -33.24 -8.63 4.57
C SER A 307 -32.86 -8.91 6.03
N ASN A 308 -31.56 -9.02 6.31
CA ASN A 308 -31.01 -9.02 7.66
C ASN A 308 -30.95 -7.59 8.24
N ILE A 309 -31.98 -7.25 9.02
CA ILE A 309 -32.14 -5.91 9.61
C ILE A 309 -31.05 -5.59 10.64
N ALA A 310 -30.49 -6.59 11.33
CA ALA A 310 -29.43 -6.35 12.31
C ALA A 310 -28.15 -5.86 11.61
N VAL A 311 -27.73 -6.54 10.53
CA VAL A 311 -26.59 -6.10 9.70
C VAL A 311 -26.86 -4.72 9.13
N ARG A 312 -28.04 -4.50 8.52
CA ARG A 312 -28.41 -3.21 7.92
C ARG A 312 -28.29 -2.06 8.92
N THR A 313 -28.91 -2.20 10.09
CA THR A 313 -28.98 -1.11 11.08
C THR A 313 -27.68 -0.92 11.86
N SER A 314 -26.86 -1.96 11.99
CA SER A 314 -25.56 -1.83 12.62
C SER A 314 -24.53 -1.26 11.63
N TRP A 315 -24.26 -1.93 10.53
CA TRP A 315 -23.10 -1.58 9.71
C TRP A 315 -23.41 -0.62 8.56
N GLY A 316 -24.64 -0.61 8.04
CA GLY A 316 -25.07 0.33 6.99
C GLY A 316 -24.67 1.78 7.23
N PRO A 317 -24.93 2.36 8.42
CA PRO A 317 -24.55 3.74 8.73
C PRO A 317 -23.04 4.00 8.66
N LEU A 318 -22.22 3.02 9.03
CA LEU A 318 -20.76 3.15 8.96
C LEU A 318 -20.28 3.12 7.50
N PHE A 319 -20.92 2.30 6.65
CA PHE A 319 -20.58 2.22 5.23
C PHE A 319 -20.84 3.55 4.52
N GLU A 320 -22.00 4.16 4.76
CA GLU A 320 -22.35 5.48 4.23
C GLU A 320 -21.42 6.57 4.78
N GLN A 321 -21.24 6.63 6.11
CA GLN A 321 -20.40 7.61 6.79
C GLN A 321 -18.96 7.65 6.28
N TYR A 322 -18.37 6.49 5.99
CA TYR A 322 -16.99 6.38 5.54
C TYR A 322 -16.83 6.22 4.02
N GLY A 323 -17.93 6.36 3.26
CA GLY A 323 -17.92 6.37 1.80
C GLY A 323 -17.50 5.05 1.16
N VAL A 324 -18.03 3.93 1.66
CA VAL A 324 -17.88 2.61 1.04
C VAL A 324 -18.55 2.63 -0.34
N ASP A 325 -17.83 2.18 -1.37
CA ASP A 325 -18.35 2.20 -2.74
C ASP A 325 -19.33 1.05 -2.99
N ILE A 326 -18.92 -0.16 -2.63
CA ILE A 326 -19.69 -1.38 -2.85
C ILE A 326 -19.54 -2.31 -1.65
N VAL A 327 -20.68 -2.77 -1.15
CA VAL A 327 -20.81 -3.90 -0.24
C VAL A 327 -21.18 -5.13 -1.06
N PHE A 328 -20.46 -6.22 -0.86
CA PHE A 328 -20.75 -7.53 -1.43
C PHE A 328 -21.24 -8.48 -0.34
N ASP A 329 -22.34 -9.17 -0.64
CA ASP A 329 -22.92 -10.17 0.25
C ASP A 329 -23.45 -11.41 -0.49
N GLY A 330 -23.88 -12.42 0.25
CA GLY A 330 -24.35 -13.72 -0.27
C GLY A 330 -25.61 -14.19 0.44
N HIS A 331 -25.60 -15.44 0.90
CA HIS A 331 -26.64 -16.11 1.69
C HIS A 331 -27.90 -16.48 0.92
N ASP A 332 -28.52 -15.51 0.23
CA ASP A 332 -29.62 -15.83 -0.67
C ASP A 332 -29.04 -16.23 -2.03
N HIS A 333 -29.45 -17.39 -2.55
CA HIS A 333 -28.74 -18.03 -3.65
C HIS A 333 -29.14 -17.48 -5.04
N LEU A 334 -28.86 -16.21 -5.29
CA LEU A 334 -29.13 -15.50 -6.55
C LEU A 334 -28.27 -14.22 -6.65
N TYR A 335 -28.47 -13.45 -7.72
CA TYR A 335 -27.90 -12.11 -7.86
C TYR A 335 -28.95 -11.04 -7.53
N GLU A 336 -28.62 -10.07 -6.69
CA GLU A 336 -29.33 -8.79 -6.63
C GLU A 336 -28.38 -7.60 -6.58
N ARG A 337 -28.82 -6.47 -7.16
CA ARG A 337 -28.12 -5.20 -7.02
C ARG A 337 -29.05 -4.10 -6.57
N SER A 338 -28.63 -3.34 -5.57
CA SER A 338 -29.36 -2.17 -5.12
C SER A 338 -29.17 -0.96 -6.06
N SER A 339 -30.08 -0.01 -6.00
CA SER A 339 -29.79 1.39 -6.34
C SER A 339 -28.70 1.94 -5.41
N TYR A 340 -28.23 3.16 -5.67
CA TYR A 340 -27.37 3.85 -4.71
C TYR A 340 -28.19 4.08 -3.43
N VAL A 341 -27.78 3.44 -2.34
CA VAL A 341 -28.48 3.48 -1.05
C VAL A 341 -27.85 4.57 -0.20
N ASP A 342 -28.67 5.54 0.20
CA ASP A 342 -28.35 6.66 1.10
C ASP A 342 -29.58 6.82 1.98
N ASP A 343 -29.74 5.90 2.94
CA ASP A 343 -30.94 5.77 3.76
C ASP A 343 -30.70 6.02 5.26
N PHE A 344 -29.47 6.40 5.68
CA PHE A 344 -29.14 6.60 7.09
C PHE A 344 -28.30 7.86 7.42
N HIS A 345 -28.81 8.71 8.33
CA HIS A 345 -27.99 9.73 8.99
C HIS A 345 -27.38 9.23 10.31
N VAL A 346 -26.17 9.70 10.65
CA VAL A 346 -25.45 9.38 11.90
C VAL A 346 -26.25 9.67 13.18
N ASP A 347 -27.30 10.52 13.10
CA ASP A 347 -28.20 10.86 14.21
C ASP A 347 -29.46 9.96 14.31
N GLY A 348 -29.58 8.94 13.44
CA GLY A 348 -30.72 8.03 13.39
C GLY A 348 -32.00 8.65 12.82
N SER A 349 -31.92 9.83 12.21
CA SER A 349 -33.01 10.38 11.41
C SER A 349 -32.92 9.84 9.96
N GLY A 350 -34.07 9.59 9.33
CA GLY A 350 -34.09 9.28 7.91
C GLY A 350 -33.78 10.54 7.09
N GLY A 351 -32.89 10.43 6.11
CA GLY A 351 -32.56 11.48 5.16
C GLY A 351 -31.23 11.21 4.45
N SER A 352 -30.89 12.06 3.46
CA SER A 352 -29.75 11.90 2.55
C SER A 352 -28.62 12.84 2.95
N ASP A 353 -27.41 12.31 3.22
CA ASP A 353 -26.21 13.12 3.47
C ASP A 353 -25.36 13.30 2.19
N GLY A 354 -25.77 12.67 1.09
CA GLY A 354 -25.10 12.69 -0.20
C GLY A 354 -23.98 11.65 -0.33
N LEU A 355 -23.78 10.83 0.70
CA LEU A 355 -22.93 9.65 0.71
C LEU A 355 -23.84 8.42 0.71
N GLY A 356 -23.49 7.43 -0.12
CA GLY A 356 -24.26 6.22 -0.25
C GLY A 356 -23.41 5.07 -0.73
N THR A 357 -23.99 3.88 -0.68
CA THR A 357 -23.31 2.61 -0.95
C THR A 357 -24.13 1.78 -1.92
N TYR A 358 -23.46 1.09 -2.86
CA TYR A 358 -24.09 0.02 -3.63
C TYR A 358 -24.00 -1.30 -2.88
N TYR A 359 -25.08 -2.08 -2.89
CA TYR A 359 -25.10 -3.44 -2.37
C TYR A 359 -25.24 -4.41 -3.54
N VAL A 360 -24.37 -5.43 -3.57
CA VAL A 360 -24.35 -6.47 -4.59
C VAL A 360 -24.38 -7.83 -3.90
N MET A 361 -25.57 -8.44 -3.91
CA MET A 361 -25.77 -9.81 -3.45
C MET A 361 -25.36 -10.78 -4.55
N THR A 362 -24.44 -11.70 -4.25
CA THR A 362 -23.78 -12.60 -5.21
C THR A 362 -23.72 -14.05 -4.71
N GLY A 363 -24.85 -14.59 -4.23
CA GLY A 363 -24.96 -15.96 -3.71
C GLY A 363 -25.21 -17.06 -4.76
N GLY A 364 -24.95 -16.79 -6.04
CA GLY A 364 -25.17 -17.77 -7.11
C GLY A 364 -23.96 -18.66 -7.42
N GLY A 365 -23.03 -18.87 -6.49
CA GLY A 365 -21.73 -19.48 -6.82
C GLY A 365 -21.76 -20.98 -7.14
N GLY A 366 -22.76 -21.71 -6.63
CA GLY A 366 -22.85 -23.14 -6.90
C GLY A 366 -23.96 -23.91 -6.17
N LYS A 367 -24.51 -23.34 -5.09
CA LYS A 367 -25.64 -23.91 -4.36
C LYS A 367 -26.97 -23.69 -5.07
N SER A 368 -27.97 -24.52 -4.75
CA SER A 368 -29.31 -24.47 -5.36
C SER A 368 -29.94 -23.08 -5.28
N LEU A 369 -30.28 -22.52 -6.44
CA LEU A 369 -30.77 -21.15 -6.56
C LEU A 369 -32.11 -20.92 -5.83
N ASP A 370 -32.23 -19.74 -5.24
CA ASP A 370 -33.51 -19.14 -4.88
C ASP A 370 -34.18 -18.50 -6.11
N SER A 371 -35.39 -17.97 -5.92
CA SER A 371 -36.12 -17.25 -6.98
C SER A 371 -35.83 -15.76 -6.93
N ALA A 372 -35.84 -15.13 -8.11
CA ALA A 372 -35.82 -13.68 -8.22
C ALA A 372 -37.00 -13.03 -7.48
N ALA A 373 -36.90 -11.72 -7.26
CA ALA A 373 -37.92 -10.94 -6.58
C ALA A 373 -39.31 -11.13 -7.18
N ALA A 374 -40.30 -11.41 -6.33
CA ALA A 374 -41.69 -11.50 -6.75
C ALA A 374 -42.25 -10.11 -7.07
N LEU A 375 -43.06 -10.00 -8.13
CA LEU A 375 -43.68 -8.72 -8.52
C LEU A 375 -45.14 -8.64 -8.08
N THR A 376 -45.47 -7.60 -7.31
CA THR A 376 -46.86 -7.22 -6.99
C THR A 376 -47.17 -5.89 -7.67
N ASN A 377 -48.11 -5.89 -8.62
CA ASN A 377 -48.45 -4.71 -9.43
C ASN A 377 -47.24 -4.06 -10.12
N GLY A 378 -46.25 -4.87 -10.54
CA GLY A 378 -45.03 -4.41 -11.20
C GLY A 378 -43.92 -3.90 -10.27
N VAL A 379 -44.16 -3.92 -8.96
CA VAL A 379 -43.17 -3.53 -7.93
C VAL A 379 -42.58 -4.78 -7.28
N PRO A 380 -41.25 -4.87 -7.10
CA PRO A 380 -40.61 -5.96 -6.37
C PRO A 380 -41.08 -5.98 -4.94
N THR A 381 -41.49 -7.15 -4.46
CA THR A 381 -41.99 -7.34 -3.12
C THR A 381 -41.46 -8.62 -2.49
N VAL A 382 -41.08 -8.54 -1.22
CA VAL A 382 -40.75 -9.68 -0.37
C VAL A 382 -41.63 -9.61 0.88
N ASN A 383 -42.25 -10.74 1.26
CA ASN A 383 -43.13 -10.82 2.43
C ASN A 383 -44.22 -9.73 2.49
N GLY A 384 -44.74 -9.31 1.33
CA GLY A 384 -45.77 -8.25 1.22
C GLY A 384 -45.25 -6.81 1.35
N SER A 385 -43.94 -6.61 1.49
CA SER A 385 -43.30 -5.29 1.55
C SER A 385 -42.57 -4.99 0.25
N ALA A 386 -42.65 -3.75 -0.23
CA ALA A 386 -41.97 -3.32 -1.44
C ALA A 386 -40.46 -3.12 -1.21
N CYS A 387 -39.65 -3.55 -2.17
CA CYS A 387 -38.20 -3.47 -2.14
C CYS A 387 -37.70 -2.25 -2.92
N TYR A 388 -37.83 -1.06 -2.33
CA TYR A 388 -37.49 0.20 -3.01
C TYR A 388 -35.99 0.38 -3.29
N TRP A 389 -35.14 -0.40 -2.63
CA TRP A 389 -33.69 -0.38 -2.83
C TRP A 389 -33.26 -1.12 -4.10
N LEU A 390 -34.10 -1.95 -4.72
CA LEU A 390 -33.67 -2.77 -5.85
C LEU A 390 -33.44 -1.88 -7.09
N ALA A 391 -32.28 -2.01 -7.74
CA ALA A 391 -32.01 -1.24 -8.95
C ALA A 391 -32.91 -1.66 -10.11
N SER A 392 -33.18 -0.71 -11.01
CA SER A 392 -33.84 -0.97 -12.29
C SER A 392 -32.90 -0.70 -13.47
N GLY A 393 -33.22 -1.25 -14.64
CA GLY A 393 -32.49 -0.96 -15.89
C GLY A 393 -31.16 -1.71 -16.06
N CYS A 394 -31.05 -2.90 -15.48
CA CYS A 394 -29.90 -3.80 -15.57
C CYS A 394 -29.72 -4.28 -17.03
N SER A 395 -28.48 -4.46 -17.46
CA SER A 395 -28.15 -4.70 -18.87
C SER A 395 -28.55 -6.09 -19.40
N GLY A 396 -29.11 -6.97 -18.56
CA GLY A 396 -29.28 -8.40 -18.84
C GLY A 396 -30.46 -8.84 -19.69
N THR A 397 -31.63 -8.18 -19.68
CA THR A 397 -32.76 -8.54 -20.55
C THR A 397 -33.78 -7.40 -20.66
N SER A 398 -34.54 -7.36 -21.76
CA SER A 398 -35.72 -6.49 -21.91
C SER A 398 -36.96 -6.96 -21.14
N SER A 399 -36.88 -8.10 -20.43
CA SER A 399 -38.02 -8.77 -19.78
C SER A 399 -38.10 -8.57 -18.27
N GLU A 400 -36.97 -8.37 -17.59
CA GLU A 400 -36.92 -8.12 -16.14
C GLU A 400 -36.52 -6.66 -15.88
N PRO A 401 -37.43 -5.81 -15.38
CA PRO A 401 -37.14 -4.40 -15.15
C PRO A 401 -36.20 -4.15 -13.96
N TRP A 402 -35.93 -5.16 -13.14
CA TRP A 402 -35.24 -5.07 -11.86
C TRP A 402 -34.02 -5.98 -11.77
N CYS A 403 -33.03 -5.58 -10.97
CA CYS A 403 -31.76 -6.29 -10.85
C CYS A 403 -31.85 -7.41 -9.82
N SER A 404 -32.66 -8.43 -10.14
CA SER A 404 -32.81 -9.66 -9.35
C SER A 404 -32.86 -10.85 -10.28
N PHE A 405 -31.84 -11.72 -10.24
CA PHE A 405 -31.65 -12.80 -11.20
C PHE A 405 -31.27 -14.10 -10.50
N ALA A 406 -32.15 -15.10 -10.58
CA ALA A 406 -31.85 -16.48 -10.21
C ALA A 406 -30.92 -17.12 -11.25
N ARG A 407 -29.60 -16.93 -11.09
CA ARG A 407 -28.57 -17.46 -11.99
C ARG A 407 -27.35 -17.93 -11.21
N PHE A 408 -26.72 -18.99 -11.71
CA PHE A 408 -25.36 -19.33 -11.28
C PHE A 408 -24.38 -18.35 -11.89
N HIS A 409 -23.53 -17.72 -11.08
CA HIS A 409 -22.69 -16.61 -11.53
C HIS A 409 -21.48 -16.35 -10.62
N TYR A 410 -20.62 -15.47 -11.10
CA TYR A 410 -19.67 -14.72 -10.28
C TYR A 410 -19.68 -13.25 -10.69
N VAL A 411 -19.10 -12.39 -9.87
CA VAL A 411 -18.95 -10.96 -10.16
C VAL A 411 -17.49 -10.66 -10.49
N ALA A 412 -17.27 -9.89 -11.56
CA ALA A 412 -15.97 -9.38 -11.97
C ALA A 412 -15.92 -7.86 -11.74
N VAL A 413 -14.87 -7.37 -11.07
CA VAL A 413 -14.68 -5.94 -10.80
C VAL A 413 -13.34 -5.49 -11.35
N ARG A 414 -13.37 -4.50 -12.25
CA ARG A 414 -12.19 -3.90 -12.87
C ARG A 414 -12.12 -2.42 -12.53
N ILE A 415 -10.99 -1.96 -12.00
CA ILE A 415 -10.70 -0.53 -11.81
C ILE A 415 -9.67 -0.16 -12.85
N SER A 416 -10.06 0.63 -13.85
CA SER A 416 -9.21 1.05 -14.96
C SER A 416 -8.61 2.42 -14.70
N LEU A 417 -7.30 2.54 -14.89
CA LEU A 417 -6.52 3.78 -14.71
C LEU A 417 -6.78 4.48 -13.37
N ASP A 418 -7.11 3.71 -12.34
CA ASP A 418 -7.53 4.20 -11.03
C ASP A 418 -8.64 5.29 -11.08
N ALA A 419 -9.50 5.28 -12.10
CA ALA A 419 -10.49 6.34 -12.30
C ALA A 419 -11.92 5.79 -12.43
N THR A 420 -12.05 4.68 -13.15
CA THR A 420 -13.36 4.08 -13.45
C THR A 420 -13.37 2.63 -12.99
N LEU A 421 -14.24 2.36 -12.03
CA LEU A 421 -14.63 1.02 -11.64
C LEU A 421 -15.74 0.54 -12.56
N THR A 422 -15.64 -0.69 -13.05
CA THR A 422 -16.70 -1.41 -13.75
C THR A 422 -16.94 -2.75 -13.08
N LEU A 423 -18.21 -3.03 -12.80
CA LEU A 423 -18.67 -4.32 -12.30
C LEU A 423 -19.43 -5.04 -13.41
N GLU A 424 -19.21 -6.35 -13.53
CA GLU A 424 -19.93 -7.24 -14.44
C GLU A 424 -20.37 -8.50 -13.69
N ALA A 425 -21.66 -8.82 -13.73
CA ALA A 425 -22.20 -10.09 -13.24
C ALA A 425 -22.28 -11.07 -14.42
N ILE A 426 -21.58 -12.20 -14.30
CA ILE A 426 -21.32 -13.15 -15.40
C ILE A 426 -21.88 -14.51 -15.03
N ASP A 427 -22.82 -15.01 -15.83
CA ASP A 427 -23.41 -16.33 -15.58
C ASP A 427 -22.52 -17.50 -15.99
N ASN A 428 -22.87 -18.70 -15.57
CA ASN A 428 -22.17 -19.95 -15.90
C ASN A 428 -22.16 -20.31 -17.41
N GLY A 429 -22.90 -19.54 -18.24
CA GLY A 429 -22.85 -19.56 -19.70
C GLY A 429 -21.93 -18.51 -20.32
N ASN A 430 -21.17 -17.77 -19.50
CA ASN A 430 -20.31 -16.65 -19.87
C ASN A 430 -21.05 -15.44 -20.46
N ASN A 431 -22.31 -15.22 -20.05
CA ASN A 431 -23.07 -14.03 -20.44
C ASN A 431 -23.02 -12.99 -19.32
N ILE A 432 -22.66 -11.76 -19.68
CA ILE A 432 -22.82 -10.61 -18.80
C ILE A 432 -24.31 -10.28 -18.75
N PHE A 433 -24.93 -10.45 -17.58
CA PHE A 433 -26.37 -10.18 -17.38
C PHE A 433 -26.63 -8.96 -16.50
N ASP A 434 -25.58 -8.37 -15.92
CA ASP A 434 -25.66 -7.03 -15.34
C ASP A 434 -24.29 -6.37 -15.39
N SER A 435 -24.29 -5.04 -15.51
CA SER A 435 -23.07 -4.25 -15.46
C SER A 435 -23.38 -2.79 -15.10
N PHE A 436 -22.48 -2.19 -14.32
CA PHE A 436 -22.49 -0.76 -14.07
C PHE A 436 -21.06 -0.26 -13.81
N SER A 437 -20.90 1.07 -13.85
CA SER A 437 -19.61 1.70 -13.61
C SER A 437 -19.72 2.88 -12.64
N ILE A 438 -18.68 3.07 -11.84
CA ILE A 438 -18.49 4.23 -10.96
C ILE A 438 -17.24 4.96 -11.46
N THR A 439 -17.32 6.28 -11.63
CA THR A 439 -16.16 7.10 -12.03
C THR A 439 -15.86 8.17 -11.00
N LYS A 440 -14.62 8.17 -10.48
CA LYS A 440 -14.10 9.15 -9.52
C LYS A 440 -13.03 10.00 -10.20
N LEU A 441 -13.42 11.18 -10.68
CA LEU A 441 -12.52 12.14 -11.34
C LEU A 441 -11.67 12.92 -10.31
N PRO A 442 -10.42 13.28 -10.62
CA PRO A 442 -9.62 14.14 -9.75
C PRO A 442 -10.25 15.55 -9.64
N PRO A 443 -10.11 16.24 -8.50
CA PRO A 443 -10.65 17.58 -8.32
C PRO A 443 -10.03 18.58 -9.31
N THR A 444 -10.86 19.23 -10.12
CA THR A 444 -10.42 20.24 -11.09
C THR A 444 -9.84 21.48 -10.39
N THR A 445 -8.63 21.89 -10.74
CA THR A 445 -7.93 23.03 -10.12
C THR A 445 -8.61 24.37 -10.46
N THR A 446 -9.03 25.11 -9.44
CA THR A 446 -9.64 26.45 -9.52
C THR A 446 -8.68 27.49 -10.13
N THR A 447 -9.15 28.28 -11.10
CA THR A 447 -8.39 29.43 -11.65
C THR A 447 -8.61 30.66 -10.78
N THR A 448 -7.57 31.12 -10.07
CA THR A 448 -7.58 32.40 -9.36
C THR A 448 -7.10 33.50 -10.29
N THR A 449 -7.92 34.53 -10.53
CA THR A 449 -7.50 35.73 -11.29
C THR A 449 -7.33 36.89 -10.32
N SER A 450 -6.13 37.46 -10.26
CA SER A 450 -5.82 38.63 -9.44
C SER A 450 -5.44 39.81 -10.34
N SER A 451 -5.97 40.99 -10.03
CA SER A 451 -5.60 42.26 -10.67
C SER A 451 -5.18 43.27 -9.62
N THR A 452 -4.11 44.02 -9.89
CA THR A 452 -3.57 45.03 -8.97
C THR A 452 -3.41 46.35 -9.71
N THR A 453 -3.94 47.43 -9.13
CA THR A 453 -3.79 48.80 -9.63
C THR A 453 -3.14 49.66 -8.56
N THR A 454 -2.04 50.34 -8.90
CA THR A 454 -1.34 51.25 -7.98
C THR A 454 -1.37 52.67 -8.52
N THR A 455 -1.80 53.63 -7.69
CA THR A 455 -1.80 55.05 -8.02
C THR A 455 -0.96 55.81 -7.00
N THR A 456 -0.03 56.64 -7.46
CA THR A 456 0.82 57.48 -6.60
C THR A 456 0.63 58.95 -6.95
N SER A 457 0.39 59.79 -5.94
CA SER A 457 0.29 61.23 -6.06
C SER A 457 1.24 61.92 -5.08
N THR A 458 1.98 62.94 -5.54
CA THR A 458 2.90 63.71 -4.72
C THR A 458 2.54 65.18 -4.76
N THR A 459 2.49 65.81 -3.59
CA THR A 459 2.24 67.25 -3.43
C THR A 459 3.38 67.87 -2.64
N THR A 460 3.96 68.95 -3.16
CA THR A 460 5.06 69.68 -2.51
C THR A 460 4.64 71.11 -2.25
N THR A 461 4.81 71.57 -1.01
CA THR A 461 4.56 72.96 -0.60
C THR A 461 5.84 73.56 -0.02
N SER A 462 6.22 74.74 -0.50
CA SER A 462 7.46 75.42 -0.07
C SER A 462 7.14 76.83 0.43
N THR A 463 7.68 77.19 1.58
CA THR A 463 7.74 78.57 2.11
C THR A 463 9.20 79.01 2.27
N SER A 464 9.45 80.30 2.54
CA SER A 464 10.80 80.88 2.56
C SER A 464 11.78 80.23 3.54
N THR A 465 11.28 79.48 4.54
CA THR A 465 12.10 78.83 5.56
C THR A 465 11.87 77.33 5.68
N THR A 466 10.85 76.76 5.02
CA THR A 466 10.51 75.32 5.14
C THR A 466 9.98 74.74 3.82
N THR A 467 10.48 73.57 3.43
CA THR A 467 9.93 72.76 2.32
C THR A 467 9.33 71.48 2.86
N THR A 468 8.06 71.21 2.53
CA THR A 468 7.35 69.98 2.89
C THR A 468 6.87 69.24 1.63
N SER A 469 7.22 67.96 1.50
CA SER A 469 6.74 67.07 0.44
C SER A 469 5.92 65.93 1.03
N THR A 470 4.71 65.72 0.53
CA THR A 470 3.83 64.62 0.91
C THR A 470 3.59 63.73 -0.31
N THR A 471 3.90 62.44 -0.19
CA THR A 471 3.65 61.41 -1.21
C THR A 471 2.62 60.43 -0.68
N THR A 472 1.51 60.25 -1.40
CA THR A 472 0.49 59.25 -1.10
C THR A 472 0.47 58.20 -2.20
N THR A 473 0.63 56.93 -1.83
CA THR A 473 0.55 55.77 -2.72
C THR A 473 -0.64 54.92 -2.29
N THR A 474 -1.58 54.70 -3.19
CA THR A 474 -2.73 53.81 -2.98
C THR A 474 -2.63 52.61 -3.90
N THR A 475 -2.53 51.41 -3.33
CA THR A 475 -2.52 50.13 -4.02
C THR A 475 -3.85 49.45 -3.78
N THR A 476 -4.59 49.12 -4.85
CA THR A 476 -5.82 48.33 -4.78
C THR A 476 -5.61 46.98 -5.47
N THR A 477 -5.76 45.90 -4.73
CA THR A 477 -5.70 44.52 -5.24
C THR A 477 -7.09 43.92 -5.19
N THR A 478 -7.58 43.44 -6.33
CA THR A 478 -8.85 42.70 -6.41
C THR A 478 -8.55 41.27 -6.80
N THR A 479 -8.97 40.34 -5.95
CA THR A 479 -8.84 38.90 -6.16
C THR A 479 -10.23 38.30 -6.30
N THR A 480 -10.50 37.63 -7.41
CA THR A 480 -11.74 36.88 -7.60
C THR A 480 -11.42 35.39 -7.66
N SER A 481 -12.04 34.64 -6.76
CA SER A 481 -11.97 33.19 -6.69
C SER A 481 -13.34 32.60 -7.03
N THR A 482 -13.35 31.62 -7.94
CA THR A 482 -14.56 30.94 -8.41
C THR A 482 -14.46 29.47 -8.07
N SER A 483 -15.28 28.98 -7.15
CA SER A 483 -15.35 27.55 -6.84
C SER A 483 -16.56 26.92 -7.50
N THR A 484 -16.36 25.70 -8.02
CA THR A 484 -17.42 24.84 -8.54
C THR A 484 -17.32 23.52 -7.79
N THR A 485 -18.35 23.17 -7.03
CA THR A 485 -18.39 21.94 -6.23
C THR A 485 -19.52 21.05 -6.69
N GLY A 486 -19.20 19.79 -7.01
CA GLY A 486 -20.17 18.70 -7.14
C GLY A 486 -20.95 18.61 -8.46
N PRO A 487 -21.69 17.49 -8.66
CA PRO A 487 -22.34 17.14 -9.93
C PRO A 487 -23.57 18.01 -10.27
N THR A 488 -24.11 18.76 -9.31
CA THR A 488 -25.11 19.81 -9.51
C THR A 488 -24.42 21.17 -9.49
N SER A 489 -24.31 21.81 -10.67
CA SER A 489 -23.52 23.02 -10.92
C SER A 489 -23.90 24.22 -10.03
N THR A 490 -23.32 24.29 -8.83
CA THR A 490 -23.40 25.48 -7.96
C THR A 490 -22.08 26.22 -8.07
N THR A 491 -22.09 27.37 -8.74
CA THR A 491 -20.91 28.23 -8.86
C THR A 491 -20.97 29.28 -7.77
N SER A 492 -19.97 29.32 -6.89
CA SER A 492 -19.81 30.40 -5.91
C SER A 492 -18.62 31.25 -6.29
N SER A 493 -18.84 32.57 -6.37
CA SER A 493 -17.78 33.53 -6.64
C SER A 493 -17.55 34.42 -5.42
N THR A 494 -16.32 34.45 -4.94
CA THR A 494 -15.88 35.34 -3.87
C THR A 494 -14.94 36.37 -4.46
N THR A 495 -15.27 37.66 -4.29
CA THR A 495 -14.38 38.75 -4.69
C THR A 495 -13.91 39.49 -3.45
N SER A 496 -12.60 39.57 -3.27
CA SER A 496 -11.94 40.29 -2.19
C SER A 496 -11.17 41.47 -2.78
N THR A 497 -11.45 42.68 -2.31
CA THR A 497 -10.72 43.89 -2.69
C THR A 497 -9.97 44.43 -1.48
N THR A 498 -8.67 44.58 -1.59
CA THR A 498 -7.81 45.18 -0.56
C THR A 498 -7.21 46.48 -1.09
N THR A 499 -7.47 47.58 -0.40
CA THR A 499 -6.90 48.90 -0.70
C THR A 499 -5.94 49.31 0.41
N THR A 500 -4.67 49.49 0.08
CA THR A 500 -3.64 49.99 1.00
C THR A 500 -3.22 51.38 0.56
N THR A 501 -3.36 52.37 1.44
CA THR A 501 -2.87 53.74 1.21
C THR A 501 -1.73 54.06 2.15
N ALA A 502 -0.55 54.36 1.61
CA ALA A 502 0.63 54.80 2.34
C ALA A 502 0.89 56.27 2.05
N THR A 503 0.94 57.12 3.08
CA THR A 503 1.27 58.55 2.95
C THR A 503 2.57 58.84 3.70
N THR A 504 3.57 59.37 2.99
CA THR A 504 4.87 59.78 3.55
C THR A 504 5.02 61.29 3.44
N THR A 505 5.32 61.96 4.55
CA THR A 505 5.60 63.41 4.59
C THR A 505 7.01 63.68 5.05
N THR A 506 7.74 64.51 4.30
CA THR A 506 9.13 64.93 4.58
C THR A 506 9.19 66.45 4.69
N SER A 507 9.78 66.98 5.77
CA SER A 507 9.95 68.44 5.96
C SER A 507 11.41 68.84 6.21
N THR A 508 11.83 69.98 5.68
CA THR A 508 13.20 70.54 5.79
C THR A 508 13.17 72.03 6.12
N THR A 509 13.97 72.50 7.09
CA THR A 509 13.99 73.91 7.56
C THR A 509 15.42 74.48 7.56
N THR A 510 15.61 75.73 7.15
CA THR A 510 16.95 76.39 7.11
C THR A 510 16.96 77.70 7.90
N THR A 511 17.96 77.91 8.77
CA THR A 511 18.11 79.11 9.62
C THR A 511 19.40 79.86 9.26
N THR A 512 19.37 81.21 9.17
CA THR A 512 20.53 82.05 8.81
C THR A 512 20.89 83.00 9.97
N THR A 513 22.18 83.16 10.31
CA THR A 513 22.66 84.11 11.34
C THR A 513 23.84 84.93 10.80
N THR A 514 23.86 86.24 11.09
CA THR A 514 24.85 87.22 10.58
C THR A 514 25.82 87.69 11.68
N THR A 515 27.09 87.94 11.36
CA THR A 515 28.11 88.48 12.30
C THR A 515 28.96 89.59 11.68
N THR A 516 29.38 90.56 12.50
CA THR A 516 30.13 91.78 12.13
C THR A 516 31.50 91.81 12.84
N THR A 517 32.56 92.36 12.22
CA THR A 517 33.95 92.37 12.74
C THR A 517 34.57 93.79 12.87
N THR A 518 35.51 93.95 13.81
CA THR A 518 36.41 95.12 13.98
C THR A 518 37.86 94.64 14.27
N PRO A 519 38.93 95.42 13.97
CA PRO A 519 40.29 94.87 13.81
C PRO A 519 41.25 95.12 14.99
N ALA A 520 41.85 94.05 15.56
CA ALA A 520 43.16 93.97 16.24
C ALA A 520 43.42 92.52 16.75
N PRO A 521 44.67 92.07 16.98
CA PRO A 521 45.08 90.65 16.94
C PRO A 521 45.11 89.95 18.32
N PRO A 522 45.39 88.63 18.43
CA PRO A 522 44.82 87.49 17.72
C PRO A 522 44.00 86.60 18.69
N THR A 523 42.75 86.27 18.35
CA THR A 523 42.02 85.15 18.97
C THR A 523 41.18 84.45 17.91
N THR A 524 41.50 83.20 17.62
CA THR A 524 40.71 82.33 16.73
C THR A 524 39.44 81.91 17.47
N THR A 525 38.27 82.35 17.02
CA THR A 525 36.96 81.82 17.46
C THR A 525 36.31 81.09 16.29
N THR A 526 36.06 79.79 16.44
CA THR A 526 35.32 78.97 15.48
C THR A 526 33.83 79.01 15.86
N THR A 527 32.94 79.33 14.92
CA THR A 527 31.49 79.20 15.09
C THR A 527 30.96 78.18 14.10
N THR A 528 30.24 77.17 14.60
CA THR A 528 29.66 76.06 13.82
C THR A 528 28.18 76.34 13.53
N THR A 529 27.74 76.21 12.28
CA THR A 529 26.31 76.26 11.90
C THR A 529 25.75 74.84 11.85
N THR A 530 24.65 74.56 12.57
CA THR A 530 24.00 73.25 12.60
C THR A 530 22.68 73.30 11.82
N THR A 531 22.57 72.56 10.72
CA THR A 531 21.29 72.27 10.04
C THR A 531 20.64 71.05 10.70
N LEU A 532 19.37 71.13 11.11
CA LEU A 532 18.65 69.95 11.59
C LEU A 532 18.35 68.98 10.43
N PRO A 533 18.47 67.66 10.62
CA PRO A 533 18.11 66.67 9.60
C PRO A 533 16.60 66.67 9.30
N PRO A 534 16.18 66.28 8.08
CA PRO A 534 14.77 66.15 7.72
C PRO A 534 14.04 65.18 8.65
N SER A 535 12.85 65.56 9.13
CA SER A 535 11.93 64.63 9.78
C SER A 535 11.01 64.00 8.74
N THR A 536 10.85 62.68 8.82
CA THR A 536 10.01 61.90 7.91
C THR A 536 8.97 61.14 8.72
N SER A 537 7.69 61.21 8.35
CA SER A 537 6.62 60.45 8.97
C SER A 537 5.83 59.71 7.89
N THR A 538 5.56 58.42 8.11
CA THR A 538 4.76 57.59 7.19
C THR A 538 3.56 57.04 7.94
N THR A 539 2.37 57.17 7.35
CA THR A 539 1.12 56.59 7.84
C THR A 539 0.57 55.64 6.79
N VAL A 540 0.26 54.40 7.17
CA VAL A 540 -0.33 53.39 6.29
C VAL A 540 -1.73 53.05 6.79
N THR A 541 -2.71 53.06 5.89
CA THR A 541 -4.09 52.67 6.18
C THR A 541 -4.50 51.59 5.18
N THR A 542 -4.96 50.44 5.69
CA THR A 542 -5.43 49.32 4.87
C THR A 542 -6.92 49.11 5.10
N THR A 543 -7.68 48.94 4.02
CA THR A 543 -9.11 48.64 4.06
C THR A 543 -9.37 47.43 3.15
N THR A 544 -10.03 46.41 3.68
CA THR A 544 -10.40 45.20 2.94
C THR A 544 -11.92 45.07 2.90
N THR A 545 -12.47 44.85 1.71
CA THR A 545 -13.91 44.60 1.49
C THR A 545 -14.07 43.29 0.73
N THR A 546 -14.89 42.39 1.27
CA THR A 546 -15.18 41.07 0.66
C THR A 546 -16.66 40.99 0.33
N SER A 547 -16.99 40.56 -0.89
CA SER A 547 -18.36 40.31 -1.34
C SER A 547 -18.49 38.91 -1.93
N THR A 548 -19.48 38.17 -1.47
CA THR A 548 -19.79 36.80 -1.94
C THR A 548 -21.11 36.82 -2.68
N THR A 549 -21.15 36.25 -3.89
CA THR A 549 -22.40 36.09 -4.66
C THR A 549 -22.61 34.60 -4.95
N SER A 550 -23.75 34.08 -4.48
CA SER A 550 -24.22 32.73 -4.78
C SER A 550 -25.57 32.86 -5.47
N SER A 551 -25.75 32.23 -6.64
CA SER A 551 -27.00 32.26 -7.40
C SER A 551 -27.81 30.98 -7.20
N THR A 552 -28.85 31.03 -6.37
CA THR A 552 -29.93 30.02 -6.34
C THR A 552 -31.27 30.71 -6.05
N THR A 553 -32.30 30.41 -6.86
CA THR A 553 -33.65 31.01 -6.78
C THR A 553 -34.42 30.47 -5.56
N THR A 554 -34.99 31.36 -4.72
CA THR A 554 -36.38 31.34 -4.15
C THR A 554 -36.49 32.14 -2.82
N THR A 555 -37.41 33.13 -2.81
CA THR A 555 -38.07 33.94 -1.75
C THR A 555 -37.40 34.45 -0.45
N THR A 556 -37.62 35.76 -0.24
CA THR A 556 -37.33 36.71 0.85
C THR A 556 -37.75 36.33 2.29
N THR A 557 -36.88 36.65 3.26
CA THR A 557 -37.13 37.67 4.33
C THR A 557 -35.81 38.03 5.05
N THR A 558 -35.45 39.31 5.06
CA THR A 558 -34.30 39.83 5.81
C THR A 558 -34.75 40.25 7.21
N ALA A 559 -34.21 39.62 8.25
CA ALA A 559 -34.27 40.12 9.62
C ALA A 559 -32.83 40.27 10.15
N SER A 560 -32.47 41.49 10.53
CA SER A 560 -31.21 41.83 11.16
C SER A 560 -31.30 41.51 12.65
N THR A 561 -30.43 40.64 13.15
CA THR A 561 -30.21 40.49 14.60
C THR A 561 -28.71 40.42 14.88
N THR A 562 -28.25 41.36 15.70
CA THR A 562 -26.89 41.40 16.24
C THR A 562 -26.81 40.42 17.41
N THR A 563 -25.94 39.42 17.32
CA THR A 563 -25.54 38.59 18.47
C THR A 563 -24.02 38.48 18.50
N THR A 564 -23.46 38.99 19.58
CA THR A 564 -22.06 38.84 19.98
C THR A 564 -21.84 37.41 20.46
N SER A 565 -20.97 36.65 19.78
CA SER A 565 -20.45 35.38 20.29
C SER A 565 -18.92 35.41 20.27
N THR A 566 -18.34 35.19 21.45
CA THR A 566 -16.92 34.92 21.68
C THR A 566 -16.55 33.62 20.99
N THR A 567 -15.72 33.71 19.95
CA THR A 567 -15.11 32.56 19.29
C THR A 567 -13.73 32.33 19.89
N THR A 568 -13.53 31.20 20.56
CA THR A 568 -12.20 30.65 20.79
C THR A 568 -11.73 30.11 19.44
N THR A 569 -10.70 30.73 18.87
CA THR A 569 -10.11 30.32 17.59
C THR A 569 -9.36 29.00 17.78
N THR A 570 -10.00 27.87 17.50
CA THR A 570 -9.26 26.66 17.11
C THR A 570 -8.76 26.89 15.69
N LEU A 571 -7.44 26.86 15.53
CA LEU A 571 -6.77 26.89 14.22
C LEU A 571 -7.33 25.76 13.33
N PRO A 572 -7.32 25.92 11.99
CA PRO A 572 -7.75 24.87 11.08
C PRO A 572 -6.95 23.58 11.33
N PRO A 573 -7.55 22.38 11.12
CA PRO A 573 -6.82 21.14 11.22
C PRO A 573 -5.64 21.22 10.25
N CYS A 574 -4.44 21.19 10.80
CA CYS A 574 -3.25 21.01 10.02
C CYS A 574 -3.30 19.59 9.41
N PRO A 575 -2.79 19.41 8.19
CA PRO A 575 -2.52 18.08 7.65
C PRO A 575 -1.69 17.27 8.67
N ASP A 576 -2.10 16.03 8.89
CA ASP A 576 -1.50 15.03 9.78
C ASP A 576 -1.70 13.70 9.02
N ALA A 577 -0.67 13.32 8.28
CA ALA A 577 -0.71 12.31 7.23
C ALA A 577 -0.62 10.88 7.75
N ASP A 578 -0.14 10.70 8.98
CA ASP A 578 -0.06 9.41 9.66
C ASP A 578 -1.07 9.28 10.83
N GLY A 579 -1.69 10.39 11.25
CA GLY A 579 -2.82 10.42 12.18
C GLY A 579 -2.40 10.33 13.64
N ASP A 580 -1.18 10.71 13.97
CA ASP A 580 -0.60 10.55 15.29
C ASP A 580 -0.93 11.72 16.26
N GLY A 581 -1.57 12.79 15.75
CA GLY A 581 -1.96 13.97 16.51
C GLY A 581 -0.95 15.13 16.43
N VAL A 582 0.11 15.00 15.64
CA VAL A 582 1.09 16.04 15.33
C VAL A 582 0.90 16.49 13.88
N CYS A 583 0.92 17.81 13.65
CA CYS A 583 0.79 18.34 12.30
C CYS A 583 2.01 17.95 11.44
N ASP A 584 1.84 17.57 10.18
CA ASP A 584 2.90 17.25 9.19
C ASP A 584 4.06 18.28 9.18
N ALA A 585 3.73 19.55 9.36
CA ALA A 585 4.72 20.64 9.35
C ALA A 585 5.61 20.68 10.61
N SER A 586 5.20 20.00 11.68
CA SER A 586 5.88 19.90 12.98
C SER A 586 6.21 18.45 13.35
N ASP A 587 5.84 17.49 12.50
CA ASP A 587 5.97 16.07 12.71
C ASP A 587 7.34 15.58 12.20
N ASN A 588 8.08 14.89 13.06
CA ASN A 588 9.37 14.28 12.71
C ASN A 588 9.23 12.92 12.02
N CYS A 589 8.03 12.33 11.97
CA CYS A 589 7.67 11.21 11.10
C CYS A 589 6.34 11.39 10.37
N PRO A 590 6.23 12.28 9.37
CA PRO A 590 4.96 12.59 8.67
C PRO A 590 4.26 11.43 7.93
N ALA A 591 4.72 10.19 8.07
CA ALA A 591 4.16 9.01 7.44
C ALA A 591 4.15 7.76 8.37
N ASP A 592 4.69 7.83 9.59
CA ASP A 592 4.79 6.69 10.51
C ASP A 592 4.44 7.15 11.94
N PRO A 593 3.27 6.75 12.50
CA PRO A 593 2.71 7.38 13.70
C PRO A 593 3.64 7.36 14.92
N ASN A 594 4.01 8.53 15.43
CA ASN A 594 4.79 8.68 16.66
C ASN A 594 4.36 9.92 17.48
N PRO A 595 3.22 9.84 18.19
CA PRO A 595 2.63 10.99 18.88
C PRO A 595 3.54 11.67 19.91
N ASP A 596 4.57 10.96 20.38
CA ASP A 596 5.56 11.43 21.34
C ASP A 596 6.78 12.12 20.71
N GLN A 597 6.87 12.09 19.38
CA GLN A 597 7.89 12.75 18.56
C GLN A 597 9.30 12.40 19.05
N GLN A 598 9.51 11.15 19.52
CA GLN A 598 10.82 10.70 19.94
C GLN A 598 11.79 10.79 18.76
N ASP A 599 12.94 11.41 19.02
CA ASP A 599 14.08 11.58 18.10
C ASP A 599 15.33 11.43 18.97
N ALA A 600 15.74 10.18 19.17
CA ALA A 600 16.75 9.80 20.14
C ALA A 600 18.16 10.31 19.77
N ASP A 601 18.44 10.49 18.48
CA ASP A 601 19.73 10.97 17.99
C ASP A 601 19.74 12.45 17.55
N GLY A 602 18.57 13.08 17.52
CA GLY A 602 18.37 14.53 17.40
C GLY A 602 18.53 15.04 15.97
N ASP A 603 18.32 14.20 14.97
CA ASP A 603 18.55 14.53 13.56
C ASP A 603 17.32 15.16 12.86
N GLY A 604 16.19 15.21 13.56
CA GLY A 604 14.92 15.75 13.09
C GLY A 604 14.01 14.74 12.39
N VAL A 605 14.38 13.47 12.34
CA VAL A 605 13.55 12.33 11.92
C VAL A 605 13.19 11.52 13.17
N GLY A 606 11.92 11.16 13.34
CA GLY A 606 11.49 10.45 14.54
C GLY A 606 11.86 8.97 14.55
N ASP A 607 12.02 8.41 15.75
CA ASP A 607 12.41 7.02 15.99
C ASP A 607 11.56 5.99 15.23
N ALA A 608 10.29 6.32 14.91
CA ALA A 608 9.35 5.44 14.24
C ALA A 608 9.62 5.29 12.73
N CYS A 609 10.01 6.37 12.07
CA CYS A 609 10.32 6.43 10.65
C CYS A 609 11.83 6.46 10.38
N ASP A 610 12.65 6.64 11.41
CA ASP A 610 14.10 6.65 11.33
C ASP A 610 14.64 5.21 11.42
N PRO A 611 15.14 4.63 10.31
CA PRO A 611 15.82 3.35 10.35
C PRO A 611 17.22 3.44 10.97
N CYS A 612 17.58 4.63 11.46
CA CYS A 612 18.85 5.02 11.98
C CYS A 612 18.82 5.69 13.37
N THR A 613 17.86 5.32 14.22
CA THR A 613 17.57 5.91 15.54
C THR A 613 18.75 6.02 16.54
N ASN A 614 19.93 5.49 16.21
CA ASN A 614 21.19 5.61 16.93
C ASN A 614 22.39 5.52 15.95
N GLY A 615 22.25 6.11 14.77
CA GLY A 615 23.17 6.01 13.65
C GLY A 615 24.46 6.79 13.88
N VAL A 616 25.53 6.39 13.21
CA VAL A 616 26.76 7.20 13.19
C VAL A 616 26.78 8.10 11.96
N ALA A 617 27.31 9.31 12.08
CA ALA A 617 27.47 10.18 10.92
C ALA A 617 28.34 9.51 9.85
N VAL A 618 27.89 9.52 8.59
CA VAL A 618 28.67 8.99 7.47
C VAL A 618 29.75 10.01 7.11
N THR A 619 31.01 9.70 7.47
CA THR A 619 32.16 10.52 7.11
C THR A 619 32.56 10.28 5.66
N THR A 620 33.17 11.28 5.01
CA THR A 620 33.57 11.23 3.58
C THR A 620 32.41 10.94 2.60
N ALA A 621 31.18 11.20 3.03
CA ALA A 621 29.97 10.95 2.26
C ALA A 621 30.03 11.63 0.89
N LYS A 622 29.66 10.87 -0.14
CA LYS A 622 29.46 11.42 -1.48
C LYS A 622 28.29 10.75 -2.14
N VAL A 623 27.30 11.56 -2.51
CA VAL A 623 26.15 11.14 -3.33
C VAL A 623 26.30 11.75 -4.72
N THR A 624 26.02 10.98 -5.75
CA THR A 624 25.94 11.47 -7.12
C THR A 624 24.78 10.81 -7.82
N VAL A 625 23.82 11.60 -8.27
CA VAL A 625 22.71 11.17 -9.12
C VAL A 625 22.92 11.78 -10.49
N ALA A 626 23.03 10.96 -11.54
CA ALA A 626 23.33 11.40 -12.89
C ALA A 626 22.30 10.86 -13.88
N LYS A 627 22.18 11.56 -15.01
CA LYS A 627 21.15 11.35 -16.06
C LYS A 627 19.74 11.74 -15.64
N LEU A 628 19.62 12.64 -14.66
CA LEU A 628 18.35 13.22 -14.25
C LEU A 628 17.66 13.88 -15.47
N ALA A 629 16.52 13.31 -15.86
CA ALA A 629 15.63 13.63 -16.98
C ALA A 629 16.00 13.09 -18.39
N THR A 630 15.09 12.22 -18.85
CA THR A 630 14.82 11.73 -20.22
C THR A 630 15.89 10.88 -20.95
N PRO A 631 15.56 9.61 -21.30
CA PRO A 631 14.34 8.87 -20.94
C PRO A 631 14.29 8.57 -19.44
N GLY A 632 13.11 8.61 -18.81
CA GLY A 632 12.99 8.16 -17.42
C GLY A 632 13.42 6.69 -17.27
N GLY A 633 13.98 6.34 -16.11
CA GLY A 633 14.46 4.98 -15.83
C GLY A 633 15.90 4.68 -16.27
N ASP A 634 16.68 5.68 -16.69
CA ASP A 634 18.11 5.52 -17.03
C ASP A 634 19.09 6.15 -16.02
N ASP A 635 18.56 6.61 -14.87
CA ASP A 635 19.31 7.32 -13.84
C ASP A 635 20.42 6.43 -13.26
N ARG A 636 21.48 7.09 -12.81
CA ARG A 636 22.64 6.46 -12.16
C ARG A 636 22.84 7.05 -10.79
N LEU A 637 22.89 6.17 -9.78
CA LEU A 637 23.23 6.54 -8.41
C LEU A 637 24.64 6.08 -8.07
N ARG A 638 25.38 6.92 -7.35
CA ARG A 638 26.56 6.51 -6.60
C ARG A 638 26.53 7.13 -5.23
N PHE A 639 26.46 6.29 -4.21
CA PHE A 639 26.54 6.70 -2.81
C PHE A 639 27.71 5.96 -2.16
N ARG A 640 28.56 6.67 -1.43
CA ARG A 640 29.69 6.08 -0.72
C ARG A 640 30.01 6.90 0.52
N GLY A 641 30.60 6.26 1.51
CA GLY A 641 31.04 6.92 2.72
C GLY A 641 31.64 5.92 3.69
N ARG A 642 31.81 6.38 4.92
CA ARG A 642 32.43 5.65 6.01
C ARG A 642 31.61 5.80 7.28
N LEU A 643 31.47 4.69 7.99
CA LEU A 643 30.84 4.58 9.30
C LEU A 643 31.93 4.26 10.32
N ASP A 644 31.95 4.96 11.45
CA ASP A 644 32.84 4.64 12.57
C ASP A 644 31.97 4.08 13.72
N LEU A 645 31.80 2.75 13.71
CA LEU A 645 30.86 2.02 14.58
C LEU A 645 31.55 1.49 15.85
N PRO A 646 30.78 1.22 16.93
CA PRO A 646 31.30 0.54 18.11
C PRO A 646 31.97 -0.81 17.77
N PHE A 647 33.11 -1.09 18.42
CA PHE A 647 33.86 -2.34 18.24
C PHE A 647 34.01 -3.11 19.57
N PRO A 648 33.82 -4.44 19.58
CA PRO A 648 33.45 -5.31 18.45
C PRO A 648 32.04 -5.02 17.94
N PHE A 649 31.80 -5.26 16.65
CA PHE A 649 30.48 -5.03 16.04
C PHE A 649 29.42 -5.89 16.73
N SER A 650 28.39 -5.23 17.27
CA SER A 650 27.22 -5.88 17.86
C SER A 650 25.94 -5.27 17.25
N PRO A 651 25.10 -6.04 16.53
CA PRO A 651 25.38 -7.41 16.08
C PRO A 651 26.60 -7.48 15.12
N PRO A 652 27.19 -8.68 14.92
CA PRO A 652 28.28 -8.84 13.96
C PRO A 652 27.86 -8.42 12.55
N LEU A 653 28.78 -7.79 11.81
CA LEU A 653 28.53 -7.42 10.40
C LEU A 653 28.35 -8.67 9.55
N ASP A 654 27.14 -8.86 9.02
CA ASP A 654 26.83 -9.96 8.10
C ASP A 654 25.81 -9.57 7.02
N PRO A 655 26.19 -8.71 6.05
CA PRO A 655 25.32 -8.40 4.91
C PRO A 655 24.93 -9.63 4.07
N THR A 656 25.72 -10.72 4.13
CA THR A 656 25.41 -11.99 3.46
C THR A 656 24.12 -12.63 3.96
N THR A 657 23.76 -12.43 5.23
CA THR A 657 22.53 -12.98 5.82
C THR A 657 21.47 -11.89 6.05
N LYS A 658 21.91 -10.69 6.43
CA LYS A 658 21.04 -9.59 6.89
C LYS A 658 20.68 -8.59 5.80
N GLY A 659 21.40 -8.61 4.68
CA GLY A 659 21.22 -7.60 3.64
C GLY A 659 21.67 -6.22 4.08
N VAL A 660 21.28 -5.20 3.32
CA VAL A 660 21.46 -3.77 3.66
C VAL A 660 20.24 -2.98 3.18
N ARG A 661 20.01 -1.80 3.73
CA ARG A 661 19.01 -0.85 3.22
C ARG A 661 19.68 0.46 2.84
N ILE A 662 19.25 1.03 1.71
CA ILE A 662 19.76 2.31 1.18
C ILE A 662 18.60 3.26 1.04
N LEU A 663 18.75 4.44 1.63
CA LEU A 663 17.75 5.49 1.59
C LEU A 663 18.32 6.76 0.98
N LEU A 664 17.48 7.45 0.24
CA LEU A 664 17.75 8.79 -0.25
C LEU A 664 16.45 9.58 -0.13
N ASP A 665 16.50 10.66 0.64
CA ASP A 665 15.39 11.56 0.89
C ASP A 665 15.75 12.95 0.38
N ASP A 666 14.75 13.69 -0.07
CA ASP A 666 14.91 15.07 -0.49
C ASP A 666 14.61 16.06 0.65
N SER A 667 14.77 17.35 0.40
CA SER A 667 14.59 18.38 1.44
C SER A 667 13.15 18.56 1.92
N THR A 668 12.18 17.90 1.29
CA THR A 668 10.77 17.92 1.70
C THR A 668 10.39 16.71 2.55
N GLY A 669 11.35 15.81 2.84
CA GLY A 669 11.07 14.50 3.42
C GLY A 669 10.59 13.47 2.39
N GLY A 670 10.54 13.84 1.10
CA GLY A 670 10.12 12.94 0.03
C GLY A 670 11.15 11.83 -0.24
N ARG A 671 10.71 10.57 -0.15
CA ARG A 671 11.55 9.38 -0.41
C ARG A 671 11.89 9.23 -1.90
N VAL A 672 13.14 9.54 -2.26
CA VAL A 672 13.70 9.40 -3.62
C VAL A 672 14.12 7.97 -3.93
N LEU A 673 14.67 7.27 -2.94
CA LEU A 673 15.05 5.87 -3.03
C LEU A 673 14.83 5.18 -1.70
N ASP A 674 14.12 4.06 -1.73
CA ASP A 674 14.15 3.04 -0.69
C ASP A 674 14.50 1.69 -1.31
N ALA A 675 15.73 1.23 -1.05
CA ALA A 675 16.21 -0.03 -1.59
C ALA A 675 16.71 -0.96 -0.48
N THR A 676 15.92 -1.98 -0.19
CA THR A 676 16.35 -3.13 0.61
C THR A 676 17.05 -4.15 -0.30
N ILE A 677 18.34 -4.34 -0.08
CA ILE A 677 19.13 -5.40 -0.69
C ILE A 677 19.09 -6.59 0.25
N PRO A 678 18.43 -7.71 -0.11
CA PRO A 678 18.27 -8.83 0.80
C PRO A 678 19.62 -9.50 1.07
N GLY A 679 19.68 -10.24 2.18
CA GLY A 679 20.69 -11.27 2.37
C GLY A 679 20.58 -12.34 1.27
N GLY A 680 21.64 -13.11 1.10
CA GLY A 680 21.72 -14.20 0.14
C GLY A 680 23.13 -14.35 -0.43
N GLY A 681 23.66 -15.58 -0.39
CA GLY A 681 24.95 -15.90 -0.99
C GLY A 681 24.96 -15.64 -2.50
N TYR A 682 26.14 -15.38 -3.06
CA TYR A 682 26.29 -15.15 -4.49
C TYR A 682 25.99 -16.41 -5.31
N ASP A 683 25.00 -16.29 -6.18
CA ASP A 683 24.70 -17.25 -7.22
C ASP A 683 25.50 -16.92 -8.49
N TYR A 684 26.29 -17.89 -8.93
CA TYR A 684 27.11 -17.80 -10.14
C TYR A 684 26.30 -17.87 -11.43
N ALA A 685 25.12 -18.51 -11.41
CA ALA A 685 24.25 -18.65 -12.59
C ALA A 685 23.59 -17.31 -12.93
N THR A 686 22.94 -16.69 -11.94
CA THR A 686 22.25 -15.40 -12.10
C THR A 686 23.20 -14.20 -11.92
N GLN A 687 24.46 -14.44 -11.56
CA GLN A 687 25.46 -13.44 -11.21
C GLN A 687 24.96 -12.46 -10.12
N THR A 688 24.11 -12.93 -9.21
CA THR A 688 23.40 -12.12 -8.23
C THR A 688 23.64 -12.61 -6.79
N GLY A 689 23.73 -11.70 -5.82
CA GLY A 689 23.91 -12.00 -4.39
C GLY A 689 25.25 -11.49 -3.83
N TRP A 690 25.53 -11.86 -2.57
CA TRP A 690 26.68 -11.38 -1.82
C TRP A 690 27.89 -12.32 -1.90
N LYS A 691 29.06 -11.76 -2.24
CA LYS A 691 30.37 -12.39 -2.07
C LYS A 691 31.03 -11.85 -0.82
N MET A 692 31.53 -12.74 0.04
CA MET A 692 32.35 -12.39 1.20
C MET A 692 33.80 -12.85 0.97
N ASN A 693 34.79 -12.07 1.41
CA ASN A 693 36.19 -12.50 1.39
C ASN A 693 36.49 -13.46 2.55
N ALA A 694 37.55 -14.27 2.44
CA ALA A 694 37.91 -15.27 3.44
C ALA A 694 38.17 -14.70 4.85
N SER A 695 38.55 -13.43 4.96
CA SER A 695 38.79 -12.76 6.25
C SER A 695 37.52 -12.12 6.86
N HIS A 696 36.37 -12.23 6.20
CA HIS A 696 35.08 -11.66 6.65
C HIS A 696 35.19 -10.15 6.95
N THR A 697 35.92 -9.42 6.10
CA THR A 697 36.12 -7.97 6.20
C THR A 697 35.61 -7.22 4.98
N LYS A 698 35.15 -7.92 3.95
CA LYS A 698 34.63 -7.32 2.72
C LYS A 698 33.49 -8.16 2.16
N TRP A 699 32.35 -7.51 1.97
CA TRP A 699 31.19 -8.04 1.30
C TRP A 699 30.94 -7.26 0.02
N THR A 700 30.52 -7.95 -1.04
CA THR A 700 30.20 -7.35 -2.32
C THR A 700 28.92 -7.98 -2.86
N TYR A 701 27.84 -7.23 -2.82
CA TYR A 701 26.63 -7.55 -3.56
C TYR A 701 26.81 -7.20 -5.02
N THR A 702 26.34 -8.06 -5.89
CA THR A 702 26.16 -7.79 -7.31
C THR A 702 24.81 -8.30 -7.75
N ASN A 703 24.21 -7.66 -8.75
CA ASN A 703 22.99 -8.13 -9.37
C ASN A 703 23.14 -8.04 -10.89
N GLY A 704 23.15 -9.20 -11.54
CA GLY A 704 23.28 -9.34 -12.99
C GLY A 704 21.97 -9.10 -13.75
N LEU A 705 20.84 -9.03 -13.05
CA LEU A 705 19.48 -9.03 -13.59
C LEU A 705 18.83 -7.62 -13.63
N GLY A 706 19.63 -6.55 -13.53
CA GLY A 706 19.13 -5.17 -13.62
C GLY A 706 19.10 -4.39 -12.30
N GLY A 707 19.38 -5.04 -11.17
CA GLY A 707 19.48 -4.38 -9.86
C GLY A 707 18.14 -4.16 -9.16
N ILE A 708 18.16 -4.03 -7.84
CA ILE A 708 16.96 -3.78 -7.02
C ILE A 708 16.76 -2.27 -6.93
N ARG A 709 15.62 -1.75 -7.42
CA ARG A 709 15.42 -0.28 -7.60
C ARG A 709 16.60 0.37 -8.34
N GLY A 710 17.16 -0.34 -9.33
CA GLY A 710 18.35 0.06 -10.09
C GLY A 710 19.69 -0.15 -9.36
N ILE A 711 19.73 -0.58 -8.10
CA ILE A 711 20.97 -0.87 -7.37
C ILE A 711 21.58 -2.19 -7.84
N VAL A 712 22.71 -2.10 -8.54
CA VAL A 712 23.38 -3.24 -9.19
C VAL A 712 24.60 -3.74 -8.42
N ARG A 713 25.15 -2.92 -7.51
CA ARG A 713 26.32 -3.30 -6.71
C ARG A 713 26.34 -2.55 -5.38
N VAL A 714 26.59 -3.30 -4.30
CA VAL A 714 26.93 -2.75 -2.99
C VAL A 714 28.25 -3.35 -2.54
N THR A 715 29.08 -2.57 -1.87
CA THR A 715 30.30 -3.05 -1.21
C THR A 715 30.32 -2.52 0.20
N VAL A 716 30.57 -3.41 1.16
CA VAL A 716 30.78 -3.10 2.57
C VAL A 716 32.17 -3.61 2.92
N ARG A 717 32.99 -2.81 3.60
CA ARG A 717 34.36 -3.19 3.97
C ARG A 717 34.67 -2.72 5.39
N ALA A 718 34.81 -3.67 6.30
CA ALA A 718 35.39 -3.43 7.61
C ALA A 718 36.91 -3.27 7.51
N SER A 719 37.45 -2.24 8.15
CA SER A 719 38.89 -1.97 8.19
C SER A 719 39.58 -2.97 9.09
N SER A 720 40.61 -3.65 8.57
CA SER A 720 41.43 -4.56 9.37
C SER A 720 42.48 -3.82 10.21
N SER A 721 42.72 -2.53 9.93
CA SER A 721 43.73 -1.70 10.61
C SER A 721 43.15 -0.68 11.58
N VAL A 722 41.86 -0.37 11.47
CA VAL A 722 41.16 0.60 12.33
C VAL A 722 39.88 -0.07 12.85
N PRO A 723 39.86 -0.56 14.11
CA PRO A 723 38.68 -1.20 14.68
C PRO A 723 37.44 -0.29 14.61
N GLY A 724 36.28 -0.87 14.26
CA GLY A 724 35.01 -0.13 14.18
C GLY A 724 34.75 0.58 12.84
N GLN A 725 35.78 0.82 12.03
CA GLN A 725 35.63 1.54 10.76
C GLN A 725 35.08 0.65 9.64
N VAL A 726 34.02 1.11 8.98
CA VAL A 726 33.37 0.43 7.85
C VAL A 726 33.20 1.39 6.68
N ASP A 727 33.87 1.11 5.56
CA ASP A 727 33.66 1.82 4.30
C ASP A 727 32.55 1.14 3.50
N PHE A 728 31.65 1.92 2.87
CA PHE A 728 30.64 1.39 1.96
C PHE A 728 30.62 2.12 0.61
N SER A 729 30.10 1.42 -0.41
CA SER A 729 29.76 2.03 -1.68
C SER A 729 28.59 1.32 -2.36
N VAL A 730 27.65 2.11 -2.84
CA VAL A 730 26.43 1.72 -3.56
C VAL A 730 26.53 2.24 -4.99
N THR A 731 26.16 1.41 -5.95
CA THR A 731 26.11 1.76 -7.38
C THR A 731 24.75 1.38 -7.95
N GLY A 732 24.01 2.38 -8.42
CA GLY A 732 22.79 2.24 -9.19
C GLY A 732 23.00 2.48 -10.68
N ARG A 733 22.27 1.75 -11.52
CA ARG A 733 22.22 1.89 -12.99
C ARG A 733 20.80 1.61 -13.45
N ASN A 734 20.34 2.37 -14.44
CA ASN A 734 19.00 2.22 -15.02
C ASN A 734 17.91 2.29 -13.93
N GLY A 735 18.10 3.20 -12.96
CA GLY A 735 17.13 3.46 -11.92
C GLY A 735 16.27 4.68 -12.26
N SER A 736 15.37 5.03 -11.34
CA SER A 736 14.61 6.27 -11.36
C SER A 736 14.77 6.93 -9.99
N TYR A 737 15.54 8.01 -9.93
CA TYR A 737 15.92 8.70 -8.70
C TYR A 737 15.63 10.21 -8.85
N PRO A 738 14.36 10.61 -9.06
CA PRO A 738 14.04 12.00 -9.37
C PRO A 738 14.35 12.90 -8.17
N VAL A 739 15.31 13.82 -8.34
CA VAL A 739 15.58 14.88 -7.36
C VAL A 739 15.33 16.22 -8.04
N PRO A 740 14.20 16.90 -7.77
CA PRO A 740 13.94 18.24 -8.27
C PRO A 740 15.02 19.23 -7.81
N ARG A 741 15.31 20.25 -8.64
CA ARG A 741 16.29 21.29 -8.27
C ARG A 741 15.88 22.09 -7.02
N SER A 742 14.59 22.17 -6.74
CA SER A 742 14.01 22.81 -5.57
C SER A 742 14.16 21.97 -4.30
N ASN A 743 14.39 20.66 -4.42
CA ASN A 743 14.31 19.72 -3.31
C ASN A 743 15.71 19.28 -2.86
N ILE A 744 16.56 20.25 -2.53
CA ILE A 744 17.88 20.06 -1.91
C ILE A 744 17.95 20.87 -0.61
N PRO A 745 18.63 20.42 0.46
CA PRO A 745 19.58 19.30 0.52
C PRO A 745 18.92 17.91 0.45
N VAL A 746 19.69 16.89 0.07
CA VAL A 746 19.25 15.49 0.22
C VAL A 746 19.85 14.90 1.48
N THR A 747 19.16 13.93 2.09
CA THR A 747 19.68 13.09 3.16
C THR A 747 19.87 11.68 2.61
N ALA A 748 21.00 11.06 2.92
CA ALA A 748 21.28 9.70 2.46
C ALA A 748 21.69 8.81 3.62
N ALA A 749 20.98 7.70 3.83
CA ALA A 749 21.25 6.75 4.89
C ALA A 749 21.65 5.37 4.33
N PHE A 750 22.51 4.68 5.07
CA PHE A 750 22.96 3.34 4.78
C PHE A 750 22.88 2.47 6.04
N ALA A 751 21.97 1.51 6.04
CA ALA A 751 21.82 0.54 7.12
C ALA A 751 22.53 -0.78 6.75
N LEU A 752 23.39 -1.26 7.64
CA LEU A 752 24.16 -2.50 7.48
C LEU A 752 23.34 -3.76 7.77
N ASP A 753 22.11 -3.58 8.27
CA ASP A 753 21.07 -4.58 8.39
C ASP A 753 19.80 -4.00 7.81
N SER A 754 19.08 -4.77 7.00
CA SER A 754 17.82 -4.34 6.40
C SER A 754 16.64 -4.31 7.40
N LEU A 755 16.78 -4.92 8.58
CA LEU A 755 15.75 -5.10 9.60
C LEU A 755 16.00 -4.28 10.90
N ALA A 756 16.64 -3.10 10.79
CA ALA A 756 16.94 -2.14 11.87
C ALA A 756 18.24 -2.35 12.70
N GLY A 757 19.40 -2.48 12.03
CA GLY A 757 20.73 -2.60 12.68
C GLY A 757 21.64 -1.39 12.51
N GLN A 758 22.95 -1.55 12.80
CA GLN A 758 23.99 -0.51 12.68
C GLN A 758 23.89 0.26 11.36
N CYS A 759 23.88 1.59 11.42
CA CYS A 759 23.68 2.38 10.23
C CYS A 759 24.38 3.75 10.33
N GLY A 760 24.27 4.54 9.28
CA GLY A 760 24.58 5.95 9.37
C GLY A 760 23.98 6.78 8.25
N ALA A 761 23.80 8.06 8.54
CA ALA A 761 23.25 9.06 7.64
C ALA A 761 24.27 10.16 7.30
N ALA A 762 24.08 10.80 6.15
CA ALA A 762 24.75 12.04 5.78
C ALA A 762 23.76 13.04 5.20
N THR A 763 23.76 14.22 5.80
CA THR A 763 22.99 15.39 5.37
C THR A 763 23.93 16.40 4.71
N PHE A 764 23.46 17.08 3.65
CA PHE A 764 24.28 18.03 2.88
C PHE A 764 23.72 19.47 2.92
N PRO A 765 23.59 20.11 4.10
CA PRO A 765 22.70 21.25 4.33
C PRO A 765 23.19 22.62 3.84
N GLY A 766 24.45 22.78 3.39
CA GLY A 766 25.07 24.11 3.26
C GLY A 766 25.52 24.53 1.85
N PRO A 767 25.77 25.83 1.61
CA PRO A 767 26.55 26.30 0.46
C PRO A 767 28.06 26.00 0.68
N PRO A 768 28.84 25.70 -0.38
CA PRO A 768 30.27 25.48 -0.24
C PRO A 768 30.96 26.71 0.39
N PRO A 769 31.88 26.55 1.38
CA PRO A 769 32.44 25.30 1.89
C PRO A 769 31.71 24.75 3.13
N ALA A 770 30.82 23.78 2.89
CA ALA A 770 30.18 22.89 3.85
C ALA A 770 29.71 21.65 3.04
N PRO A 771 29.32 20.51 3.67
CA PRO A 771 28.65 19.43 2.96
C PRO A 771 27.51 19.99 2.13
N SER A 772 27.61 19.87 0.80
CA SER A 772 26.80 20.65 -0.13
C SER A 772 26.42 19.84 -1.35
N CYS A 773 25.20 20.07 -1.82
CA CYS A 773 24.68 19.52 -3.07
C CYS A 773 24.75 20.56 -4.18
N ARG A 774 25.19 20.14 -5.37
CA ARG A 774 25.21 21.01 -6.55
C ARG A 774 24.81 20.26 -7.81
N PHE A 775 23.89 20.85 -8.57
CA PHE A 775 23.60 20.45 -9.94
C PHE A 775 24.66 20.97 -10.93
N ASN A 776 24.96 20.20 -11.96
CA ASN A 776 25.67 20.71 -13.13
C ASN A 776 24.81 21.74 -13.90
N SER A 777 25.40 22.44 -14.87
CA SER A 777 24.72 23.50 -15.63
C SER A 777 23.45 23.03 -16.36
N THR A 778 23.42 21.78 -16.81
CA THR A 778 22.26 21.19 -17.49
C THR A 778 21.20 20.67 -16.52
N GLY A 779 21.51 20.51 -15.24
CA GLY A 779 20.63 19.86 -14.25
C GLY A 779 20.56 18.35 -14.35
N SER A 780 21.32 17.73 -15.25
CA SER A 780 21.31 16.29 -15.47
C SER A 780 22.11 15.51 -14.43
N THR A 781 22.89 16.19 -13.58
CA THR A 781 23.71 15.55 -12.55
C THR A 781 23.71 16.35 -11.27
N LEU A 782 23.26 15.72 -10.18
CA LEU A 782 23.40 16.16 -8.80
C LEU A 782 24.67 15.54 -8.19
N SER A 783 25.51 16.35 -7.56
CA SER A 783 26.66 15.88 -6.78
C SER A 783 26.62 16.50 -5.38
N CYS A 784 26.61 15.65 -4.36
CA CYS A 784 26.69 16.05 -2.95
C CYS A 784 28.00 15.52 -2.34
N LYS A 785 28.72 16.38 -1.61
CA LYS A 785 30.04 16.08 -1.02
C LYS A 785 30.28 16.89 0.23
#